data_AF-A0A4R1R2R5-F1
#
_entry.id   AF-A0A4R1R2R5-F1
#
_cell.length_a   1.000
_cell.length_b   1.000
_cell.length_c   1.000
_cell.angle_alpha   90.00
_cell.angle_beta   90.00
_cell.angle_gamma   90.00
#
_symmetry.space_group_name_H-M   'P 1'
#
loop_
_entity.id
_entity.type
_entity.pdbx_description
1 polymer ?
#
loop_
_entity_poly.entity_id
_entity_poly.type
_entity_poly.pdbx_seq_one_letter_code
_entity_poly.pdbx_strand_id
1 'polypeptide(L)'
;MTSKVQFYSAMASYTATHLTDSWQKWTAFLTTASRLYKYPFHEQLMIFAQRPDATACAEYDLWNDTMRRYVRRGSKGIALVDNSREKPRLRYVFDISDTGLRKNSRHPFLWELRPEHEAAVAQALTERFGAPPENNLAEQLESIAAQLVSEYWVEHKQDILDIVDGSFLEGYDEFNIGVQFRNAATVSITYSLLSRCGLEPEGYFDHEDFLSIFDFNTPEAVAALGTAVSQSNQQVLRQIGITIQNYERAKFAERSVTHGEQPDLHEERRLPDPRPEAGGNEAPGTVREDAPGLSEGASAGPVQRHDGERETVPAPERDRTDHEPAVGTDDAGADADGGRDGGTESPRSDDLGGADEHLQSPGGGNPDGGTYIQLTLFPSEQEQIRRIDEGPGVFASGPSAVPEPEPAPPAPAAPRRALTQADIDAAIQEWNGNIESKHAVVRYMKDHAREKDTAAWLRQEYGDGLPAFPVTADGAAGDVPWPKVQRRIAQLIKEDRFYTQEEQDRFDNIDPIAIREALAERGIVDGQVTDPEKLDNAPFIRQVMRDVEAIAAEERTEAEPPATVREIYEKYLPIVREKVLADKPYRNACRNSDRENAMIEGAEAVKRAVLSIEDTAFLRLYYDLASFHNNLHRAVLEETYAALTEPPAPDLSGQPITRERDTITIGNGEPTHEIDITVSDEEYEAIQQAIPEEKVYDPAASVYHEGDTVYLNNQEYQITELREDTVQLLPAGMAYPIFRAESRERFEQLLQNDLRNGPITEFLSADPEKADQDLREVLTSGLFTWQDKEYISRWLRDGEGNTKIAQRLSELYAGRVETMDLCLCVIKKQ
;
A
#
# COMPACT_ATOMS: atom_id res chain seq x y z
N MET A 1 18.87 -8.65 -19.76
CA MET A 1 18.04 -8.82 -18.55
C MET A 1 18.32 -7.64 -17.63
N THR A 2 17.29 -6.96 -17.13
CA THR A 2 17.45 -5.86 -16.17
C THR A 2 18.00 -6.41 -14.84
N SER A 3 18.91 -5.69 -14.18
CA SER A 3 19.39 -6.10 -12.86
C SER A 3 18.31 -5.94 -11.80
N LYS A 4 18.35 -6.75 -10.73
CA LYS A 4 17.42 -6.60 -9.60
C LYS A 4 17.48 -5.19 -8.98
N VAL A 5 18.65 -4.56 -8.97
CA VAL A 5 18.82 -3.19 -8.46
C VAL A 5 18.00 -2.22 -9.31
N GLN A 6 18.19 -2.22 -10.63
CA GLN A 6 17.42 -1.38 -11.56
C GLN A 6 15.90 -1.60 -11.46
N PHE A 7 15.45 -2.85 -11.25
CA PHE A 7 14.03 -3.15 -11.04
C PHE A 7 13.47 -2.44 -9.78
N TYR A 8 14.16 -2.53 -8.65
CA TYR A 8 13.72 -1.87 -7.42
C TYR A 8 13.94 -0.34 -7.43
N SER A 9 14.95 0.17 -8.14
CA SER A 9 15.09 1.60 -8.39
C SER A 9 13.95 2.15 -9.25
N ALA A 10 13.56 1.45 -10.32
CA ALA A 10 12.41 1.83 -11.15
C ALA A 10 11.09 1.77 -10.36
N MET A 11 10.94 0.77 -9.48
CA MET A 11 9.82 0.72 -8.52
C MET A 11 9.81 1.92 -7.58
N ALA A 12 10.97 2.32 -7.02
CA ALA A 12 11.07 3.50 -6.15
C ALA A 12 10.62 4.78 -6.86
N SER A 13 11.13 5.05 -8.06
CA SER A 13 10.74 6.21 -8.87
C SER A 13 9.26 6.18 -9.23
N TYR A 14 8.75 5.04 -9.70
CA TYR A 14 7.33 4.87 -10.05
C TYR A 14 6.41 5.12 -8.84
N THR A 15 6.72 4.54 -7.68
CA THR A 15 5.93 4.77 -6.47
C THR A 15 6.04 6.21 -5.98
N ALA A 16 7.18 6.88 -6.14
CA ALA A 16 7.31 8.31 -5.79
C ALA A 16 6.42 9.19 -6.68
N THR A 17 6.52 9.10 -8.01
CA THR A 17 5.69 9.89 -8.94
C THR A 17 4.19 9.70 -8.70
N HIS A 18 3.77 8.49 -8.37
CA HIS A 18 2.35 8.15 -8.19
C HIS A 18 1.87 8.19 -6.73
N LEU A 19 2.67 8.72 -5.79
CA LEU A 19 2.34 8.76 -4.37
C LEU A 19 1.30 9.84 -4.04
N THR A 20 1.42 10.99 -4.70
CA THR A 20 0.59 12.19 -4.55
C THR A 20 -0.55 12.26 -5.57
N ASP A 21 -0.73 11.25 -6.44
CA ASP A 21 -1.84 11.17 -7.42
C ASP A 21 -3.25 11.31 -6.79
N SER A 22 -3.41 10.92 -5.53
CA SER A 22 -4.65 11.09 -4.76
C SER A 22 -4.35 11.13 -3.26
N TRP A 23 -5.22 11.82 -2.50
CA TRP A 23 -5.06 11.90 -1.05
C TRP A 23 -5.12 10.52 -0.38
N GLN A 24 -5.91 9.55 -0.90
CA GLN A 24 -5.97 8.19 -0.33
C GLN A 24 -4.67 7.41 -0.48
N LYS A 25 -3.94 7.57 -1.60
CA LYS A 25 -2.62 6.95 -1.75
C LYS A 25 -1.63 7.53 -0.75
N TRP A 26 -1.66 8.85 -0.61
CA TRP A 26 -0.80 9.58 0.32
C TRP A 26 -1.09 9.21 1.78
N THR A 27 -2.35 9.24 2.24
CA THR A 27 -2.71 8.85 3.61
C THR A 27 -2.44 7.37 3.90
N ALA A 28 -2.65 6.46 2.94
CA ALA A 28 -2.25 5.06 3.08
C ALA A 28 -0.72 4.89 3.22
N PHE A 29 0.06 5.72 2.52
CA PHE A 29 1.51 5.82 2.73
C PHE A 29 1.83 6.38 4.12
N LEU A 30 1.24 7.49 4.54
CA LEU A 30 1.47 8.10 5.86
C LEU A 30 1.16 7.13 7.01
N THR A 31 0.03 6.41 6.95
CA THR A 31 -0.35 5.37 7.93
C THR A 31 0.62 4.18 7.95
N THR A 32 1.39 3.96 6.87
CA THR A 32 2.46 2.94 6.81
C THR A 32 3.80 3.50 7.31
N ALA A 33 4.16 4.71 6.89
CA ALA A 33 5.31 5.48 7.34
C ALA A 33 5.32 5.71 8.85
N SER A 34 4.17 6.04 9.43
CA SER A 34 4.00 6.34 10.86
C SER A 34 4.20 5.09 11.76
N ARG A 35 3.80 3.90 11.28
CA ARG A 35 4.18 2.60 11.90
C ARG A 35 5.70 2.39 11.84
N LEU A 36 6.33 2.76 10.73
CA LEU A 36 7.73 2.49 10.40
C LEU A 36 8.69 3.68 10.65
N TYR A 37 8.28 4.63 11.49
CA TYR A 37 8.93 5.92 11.82
C TYR A 37 10.40 5.92 12.26
N LYS A 38 11.07 4.76 12.27
CA LYS A 38 12.51 4.59 12.55
C LYS A 38 13.35 4.43 11.28
N TYR A 39 12.70 4.24 10.13
CA TYR A 39 13.28 4.20 8.79
C TYR A 39 13.24 5.59 8.14
N PRO A 40 14.20 5.95 7.25
CA PRO A 40 14.11 7.16 6.44
C PRO A 40 13.08 7.04 5.31
N PHE A 41 12.64 8.16 4.74
CA PHE A 41 11.60 8.21 3.71
C PHE A 41 11.77 7.17 2.59
N HIS A 42 12.94 7.10 1.97
CA HIS A 42 13.18 6.19 0.84
C HIS A 42 13.05 4.70 1.22
N GLU A 43 13.35 4.32 2.47
CA GLU A 43 13.11 2.94 2.94
C GLU A 43 11.65 2.73 3.33
N GLN A 44 10.96 3.72 3.91
CA GLN A 44 9.52 3.67 4.16
C GLN A 44 8.72 3.51 2.84
N LEU A 45 9.08 4.27 1.82
CA LEU A 45 8.51 4.21 0.47
C LEU A 45 8.67 2.81 -0.14
N MET A 46 9.87 2.23 -0.06
CA MET A 46 10.13 0.87 -0.54
C MET A 46 9.38 -0.21 0.25
N ILE A 47 9.15 -0.01 1.56
CA ILE A 47 8.31 -0.93 2.34
C ILE A 47 6.85 -0.79 1.93
N PHE A 48 6.30 0.43 1.83
CA PHE A 48 4.94 0.68 1.36
C PHE A 48 4.67 0.09 -0.03
N ALA A 49 5.57 0.30 -1.00
CA ALA A 49 5.48 -0.23 -2.37
C ALA A 49 5.42 -1.77 -2.46
N GLN A 50 5.88 -2.49 -1.43
CA GLN A 50 5.95 -3.95 -1.42
C GLN A 50 5.04 -4.61 -0.39
N ARG A 51 4.70 -3.90 0.69
CA ARG A 51 4.01 -4.43 1.88
C ARG A 51 3.41 -3.30 2.76
N PRO A 52 2.27 -2.68 2.37
CA PRO A 52 1.62 -1.62 3.15
C PRO A 52 1.02 -2.11 4.49
N ASP A 53 0.84 -3.42 4.67
CA ASP A 53 0.44 -4.05 5.94
C ASP A 53 1.58 -4.17 6.97
N ALA A 54 2.83 -3.80 6.61
CA ALA A 54 3.97 -3.94 7.49
C ALA A 54 3.81 -3.17 8.82
N THR A 55 4.19 -3.81 9.93
CA THR A 55 4.01 -3.28 11.30
C THR A 55 5.35 -3.05 12.00
N ALA A 56 6.32 -3.94 11.78
CA ALA A 56 7.64 -3.85 12.36
C ALA A 56 8.65 -4.62 11.50
N CYS A 57 9.36 -3.92 10.62
CA CYS A 57 10.43 -4.50 9.79
C CYS A 57 11.77 -4.55 10.51
N ALA A 58 12.59 -5.57 10.19
CA ALA A 58 14.00 -5.66 10.54
C ALA A 58 14.76 -6.65 9.63
N GLU A 59 16.09 -6.55 9.59
CA GLU A 59 16.97 -7.48 8.86
C GLU A 59 16.98 -8.89 9.50
N TYR A 60 17.31 -9.90 8.70
CA TYR A 60 17.36 -11.32 9.12
C TYR A 60 18.21 -11.53 10.39
N ASP A 61 19.42 -10.97 10.42
CA ASP A 61 20.35 -11.13 11.55
C ASP A 61 19.84 -10.44 12.82
N LEU A 62 19.17 -9.29 12.70
CA LEU A 62 18.57 -8.61 13.86
C LEU A 62 17.43 -9.45 14.46
N TRP A 63 16.62 -10.09 13.61
CA TRP A 63 15.59 -11.03 14.05
C TRP A 63 16.17 -12.29 14.70
N ASN A 64 17.19 -12.89 14.10
CA ASN A 64 17.76 -14.16 14.54
C ASN A 64 18.65 -14.03 15.79
N ASP A 65 19.54 -13.04 15.81
CA ASP A 65 20.62 -12.96 16.81
C ASP A 65 20.27 -12.04 17.97
N THR A 66 19.74 -10.85 17.68
CA THR A 66 19.35 -9.89 18.72
C THR A 66 17.99 -10.20 19.32
N MET A 67 16.98 -10.48 18.48
CA MET A 67 15.62 -10.77 18.96
C MET A 67 15.37 -12.26 19.23
N ARG A 68 16.31 -13.15 18.88
CA ARG A 68 16.23 -14.61 19.13
C ARG A 68 14.93 -15.24 18.59
N ARG A 69 14.41 -14.72 17.48
CA ARG A 69 13.29 -15.27 16.70
C ARG A 69 13.88 -16.09 15.54
N TYR A 70 13.06 -16.48 14.56
CA TYR A 70 13.54 -16.96 13.26
C TYR A 70 12.61 -16.47 12.16
N VAL A 71 13.14 -16.15 10.97
CA VAL A 71 12.29 -15.89 9.79
C VAL A 71 11.77 -17.23 9.27
N ARG A 72 10.47 -17.30 8.96
CA ARG A 72 9.79 -18.52 8.50
C ARG A 72 10.31 -18.93 7.11
N ARG A 73 10.47 -20.24 6.89
CA ARG A 73 10.92 -20.76 5.58
C ARG A 73 9.87 -20.44 4.52
N GLY A 74 10.26 -19.62 3.54
CA GLY A 74 9.39 -19.18 2.43
C GLY A 74 8.93 -17.72 2.52
N SER A 75 9.14 -17.03 3.65
CA SER A 75 8.88 -15.59 3.74
C SER A 75 9.71 -14.80 2.72
N LYS A 76 9.07 -13.87 2.02
CA LYS A 76 9.66 -13.02 0.99
C LYS A 76 10.19 -11.74 1.65
N GLY A 77 11.50 -11.52 1.60
CA GLY A 77 12.11 -10.29 2.10
C GLY A 77 11.71 -9.08 1.27
N ILE A 78 11.39 -7.98 1.95
CA ILE A 78 11.13 -6.65 1.40
C ILE A 78 12.48 -6.04 1.01
N ALA A 79 12.64 -5.62 -0.24
CA ALA A 79 13.90 -5.07 -0.73
C ALA A 79 13.99 -3.56 -0.45
N LEU A 80 15.06 -3.13 0.20
CA LEU A 80 15.41 -1.73 0.40
C LEU A 80 16.61 -1.38 -0.49
N VAL A 81 16.58 -0.20 -1.12
CA VAL A 81 17.66 0.27 -2.00
C VAL A 81 18.63 1.14 -1.19
N ASP A 82 19.78 0.59 -0.85
CA ASP A 82 20.87 1.30 -0.18
C ASP A 82 21.66 2.12 -1.21
N ASN A 83 21.37 3.42 -1.23
CA ASN A 83 22.05 4.43 -2.05
C ASN A 83 23.25 5.09 -1.33
N SER A 84 23.64 4.66 -0.12
CA SER A 84 24.71 5.29 0.67
C SER A 84 26.13 5.10 0.11
N ARG A 85 26.26 4.47 -1.07
CA ARG A 85 27.52 4.09 -1.71
C ARG A 85 27.46 4.36 -3.21
N GLU A 86 28.63 4.63 -3.79
CA GLU A 86 28.90 4.82 -5.23
C GLU A 86 28.25 3.77 -6.15
N LYS A 87 27.94 2.56 -5.64
CA LYS A 87 27.13 1.57 -6.35
C LYS A 87 25.98 1.10 -5.44
N PRO A 88 24.71 1.35 -5.83
CA PRO A 88 23.56 1.02 -5.00
C PRO A 88 23.43 -0.48 -4.76
N ARG A 89 22.92 -0.86 -3.58
CA ARG A 89 22.78 -2.26 -3.14
C ARG A 89 21.36 -2.56 -2.68
N LEU A 90 21.00 -3.84 -2.70
CA LEU A 90 19.75 -4.31 -2.10
C LEU A 90 20.01 -4.88 -0.71
N ARG A 91 19.30 -4.35 0.27
CA ARG A 91 19.18 -4.89 1.63
C ARG A 91 17.80 -5.52 1.78
N TYR A 92 17.64 -6.53 2.64
CA TYR A 92 16.38 -7.25 2.80
C TYR A 92 15.90 -7.23 4.25
N VAL A 93 14.68 -6.72 4.45
CA VAL A 93 13.99 -6.72 5.75
C VAL A 93 12.77 -7.64 5.70
N PHE A 94 12.37 -8.11 6.87
CA PHE A 94 11.23 -8.99 7.09
C PHE A 94 10.36 -8.39 8.19
N ASP A 95 9.04 -8.50 8.07
CA ASP A 95 8.12 -8.02 9.09
C ASP A 95 8.06 -8.98 10.28
N ILE A 96 7.59 -8.52 11.44
CA ILE A 96 7.39 -9.38 12.63
C ILE A 96 6.49 -10.59 12.34
N SER A 97 5.49 -10.45 11.45
CA SER A 97 4.62 -11.55 11.01
C SER A 97 5.36 -12.66 10.25
N ASP A 98 6.45 -12.33 9.54
CA ASP A 98 7.33 -13.29 8.86
C ASP A 98 8.13 -14.15 9.85
N THR A 99 8.05 -13.87 11.16
CA THR A 99 8.89 -14.54 12.17
C THR A 99 8.13 -15.56 13.01
N GLY A 100 8.86 -16.56 13.52
CA GLY A 100 8.42 -17.51 14.53
C GLY A 100 9.16 -17.35 15.85
N LEU A 101 8.53 -17.83 16.93
CA LEU A 101 9.07 -17.77 18.30
C LEU A 101 10.00 -18.97 18.61
N ARG A 102 11.02 -18.71 19.42
CA ARG A 102 11.88 -19.69 20.10
C ARG A 102 11.67 -19.55 21.61
N LYS A 103 12.07 -20.57 22.40
CA LYS A 103 11.95 -20.57 23.88
C LYS A 103 12.50 -19.31 24.58
N ASN A 104 13.53 -18.67 24.00
CA ASN A 104 14.16 -17.46 24.53
C ASN A 104 14.02 -16.26 23.57
N SER A 105 12.96 -16.21 22.75
CA SER A 105 12.69 -15.03 21.91
C SER A 105 12.42 -13.79 22.73
N ARG A 106 12.86 -12.64 22.21
CA ARG A 106 12.45 -11.33 22.70
C ARG A 106 11.18 -10.88 21.98
N HIS A 107 10.34 -10.18 22.71
CA HIS A 107 9.17 -9.49 22.17
C HIS A 107 9.60 -8.04 21.85
N PRO A 108 9.44 -7.56 20.60
CA PRO A 108 9.67 -6.15 20.29
C PRO A 108 8.71 -5.27 21.10
N PHE A 109 9.20 -4.14 21.62
CA PHE A 109 8.32 -3.16 22.24
C PHE A 109 7.64 -2.32 21.16
N LEU A 110 6.48 -2.79 20.71
CA LEU A 110 5.53 -2.05 19.89
C LEU A 110 4.62 -1.31 20.88
N TRP A 111 4.79 0.01 20.97
CA TRP A 111 4.05 0.83 21.91
C TRP A 111 2.69 1.23 21.35
N GLU A 112 1.71 1.35 22.24
CA GLU A 112 0.36 1.81 21.95
C GLU A 112 0.04 2.96 22.91
N LEU A 113 -0.60 4.02 22.40
CA LEU A 113 -1.12 5.07 23.26
C LEU A 113 -2.42 4.55 23.89
N ARG A 114 -2.55 4.72 25.21
CA ARG A 114 -3.76 4.43 25.98
C ARG A 114 -4.14 5.71 26.75
N PRO A 115 -5.40 5.92 27.14
CA PRO A 115 -5.79 7.11 27.90
C PRO A 115 -4.98 7.33 29.19
N GLU A 116 -4.52 6.25 29.84
CA GLU A 116 -3.62 6.31 31.01
C GLU A 116 -2.21 6.87 30.71
N HIS A 117 -1.79 6.86 29.44
CA HIS A 117 -0.52 7.41 28.96
C HIS A 117 -0.62 8.89 28.59
N GLU A 118 -1.81 9.38 28.23
CA GLU A 118 -2.02 10.66 27.55
C GLU A 118 -1.41 11.85 28.29
N ALA A 119 -1.74 12.03 29.58
CA ALA A 119 -1.22 13.13 30.39
C ALA A 119 0.32 13.11 30.53
N ALA A 120 0.93 11.92 30.62
CA ALA A 120 2.38 11.78 30.69
C ALA A 120 3.06 12.08 29.35
N VAL A 121 2.43 11.69 28.24
CA VAL A 121 2.87 12.01 26.88
C VAL A 121 2.76 13.51 26.61
N ALA A 122 1.62 14.13 26.92
CA ALA A 122 1.39 15.57 26.73
C ALA A 122 2.39 16.42 27.52
N GLN A 123 2.69 16.05 28.78
CA GLN A 123 3.76 16.66 29.55
C GLN A 123 5.14 16.48 28.88
N ALA A 124 5.52 15.26 28.51
CA ALA A 124 6.83 14.97 27.92
C ALA A 124 7.04 15.55 26.50
N LEU A 125 5.95 15.90 25.81
CA LEU A 125 5.97 16.71 24.58
C LEU A 125 6.14 18.19 24.89
N THR A 126 5.39 18.73 25.87
CA THR A 126 5.54 20.12 26.36
C THR A 126 6.97 20.41 26.80
N GLU A 127 7.56 19.51 27.60
CA GLU A 127 8.94 19.63 28.10
C GLU A 127 10.01 19.58 27.01
N ARG A 128 9.74 18.94 25.86
CA ARG A 128 10.71 18.78 24.77
C ARG A 128 10.57 19.81 23.66
N PHE A 129 9.35 20.16 23.28
CA PHE A 129 9.07 21.03 22.12
C PHE A 129 8.63 22.44 22.52
N GLY A 130 8.16 22.65 23.76
CA GLY A 130 7.68 23.93 24.27
C GLY A 130 6.19 24.19 24.04
N ALA A 131 5.52 23.38 23.22
CA ALA A 131 4.08 23.46 22.96
C ALA A 131 3.26 22.70 24.03
N PRO A 132 2.48 23.37 24.89
CA PRO A 132 1.48 22.72 25.75
C PRO A 132 0.25 22.28 24.93
N PRO A 133 -0.56 21.33 25.42
CA PRO A 133 -1.88 21.08 24.84
C PRO A 133 -2.82 22.27 25.12
N GLU A 134 -3.62 22.68 24.13
CA GLU A 134 -4.64 23.72 24.32
C GLU A 134 -5.91 23.13 24.94
N ASN A 135 -6.61 22.24 24.22
CA ASN A 135 -7.74 21.46 24.74
C ASN A 135 -7.43 19.97 24.81
N ASN A 136 -6.64 19.42 23.88
CA ASN A 136 -6.37 17.98 23.77
C ASN A 136 -4.99 17.65 23.15
N LEU A 137 -4.63 16.36 23.12
CA LEU A 137 -3.36 15.88 22.55
C LEU A 137 -3.28 16.01 21.01
N ALA A 138 -4.39 15.97 20.27
CA ALA A 138 -4.37 16.09 18.81
C ALA A 138 -3.92 17.50 18.37
N GLU A 139 -4.52 18.53 18.96
CA GLU A 139 -4.13 19.94 18.78
C GLU A 139 -2.65 20.18 19.19
N GLN A 140 -2.19 19.52 20.26
CA GLN A 140 -0.78 19.60 20.66
C GLN A 140 0.16 19.01 19.60
N LEU A 141 -0.22 17.87 19.00
CA LEU A 141 0.56 17.23 17.93
C LEU A 141 0.57 18.08 16.66
N GLU A 142 -0.53 18.78 16.34
CA GLU A 142 -0.60 19.73 15.24
C GLU A 142 0.28 20.98 15.49
N SER A 143 0.21 21.56 16.68
CA SER A 143 1.06 22.70 17.08
C SER A 143 2.55 22.36 16.96
N ILE A 144 2.94 21.16 17.40
CA ILE A 144 4.31 20.64 17.25
C ILE A 144 4.66 20.38 15.77
N ALA A 145 3.72 19.91 14.95
CA ALA A 145 3.93 19.73 13.52
C ALA A 145 4.22 21.06 12.81
N ALA A 146 3.37 22.08 13.02
CA ALA A 146 3.52 23.41 12.44
C ALA A 146 4.83 24.09 12.86
N GLN A 147 5.25 23.92 14.12
CA GLN A 147 6.55 24.36 14.60
C GLN A 147 7.70 23.65 13.88
N LEU A 148 7.73 22.31 13.88
CA LEU A 148 8.82 21.52 13.27
C LEU A 148 8.94 21.77 11.77
N VAL A 149 7.83 21.98 11.06
CA VAL A 149 7.81 22.32 9.63
C VAL A 149 8.35 23.73 9.39
N SER A 150 8.04 24.68 10.28
CA SER A 150 8.59 26.04 10.20
C SER A 150 10.09 26.08 10.46
N GLU A 151 10.58 25.28 11.42
CA GLU A 151 12.01 25.08 11.68
C GLU A 151 12.70 24.41 10.48
N TYR A 152 12.14 23.30 9.97
CA TYR A 152 12.70 22.55 8.82
C TYR A 152 12.81 23.42 7.55
N TRP A 153 11.79 24.24 7.25
CA TRP A 153 11.87 25.16 6.10
C TRP A 153 13.02 26.17 6.24
N VAL A 154 13.25 26.72 7.45
CA VAL A 154 14.32 27.70 7.65
C VAL A 154 15.72 27.08 7.44
N GLU A 155 15.89 25.79 7.75
CA GLU A 155 17.14 25.07 7.51
C GLU A 155 17.29 24.60 6.04
N HIS A 156 16.22 24.08 5.43
CA HIS A 156 16.28 23.36 4.14
C HIS A 156 15.70 24.09 2.93
N LYS A 157 15.23 25.33 3.05
CA LYS A 157 14.56 26.02 1.92
C LYS A 157 15.37 26.03 0.63
N GLN A 158 16.69 26.17 0.66
CA GLN A 158 17.51 26.19 -0.56
C GLN A 158 17.49 24.81 -1.23
N ASP A 159 17.69 23.73 -0.46
CA ASP A 159 17.62 22.35 -0.95
C ASP A 159 16.25 22.02 -1.56
N ILE A 160 15.18 22.70 -1.11
CA ILE A 160 13.80 22.53 -1.62
C ILE A 160 13.56 23.39 -2.87
N LEU A 161 14.12 24.60 -2.96
CA LEU A 161 14.01 25.46 -4.15
C LEU A 161 14.80 24.89 -5.34
N ASP A 162 15.98 24.33 -5.08
CA ASP A 162 16.90 23.79 -6.10
C ASP A 162 16.39 22.48 -6.78
N ILE A 163 15.21 21.98 -6.40
CA ILE A 163 14.58 20.74 -6.91
C ILE A 163 13.13 20.94 -7.41
N VAL A 164 12.68 22.18 -7.51
CA VAL A 164 11.32 22.53 -7.95
C VAL A 164 11.16 22.49 -9.48
N ASP A 165 12.26 22.56 -10.24
CA ASP A 165 12.29 22.43 -11.70
C ASP A 165 11.52 21.17 -12.18
N GLY A 166 10.61 21.36 -13.15
CA GLY A 166 9.76 20.31 -13.70
C GLY A 166 8.57 19.88 -12.82
N SER A 167 8.43 20.45 -11.62
CA SER A 167 7.29 20.22 -10.72
C SER A 167 6.20 21.29 -10.86
N PHE A 168 5.05 21.08 -10.23
CA PHE A 168 3.94 22.05 -10.25
C PHE A 168 4.17 23.29 -9.38
N LEU A 169 5.32 23.33 -8.68
CA LEU A 169 5.85 24.50 -7.98
C LEU A 169 6.74 25.36 -8.90
N GLU A 170 7.06 24.93 -10.13
CA GLU A 170 7.90 25.68 -11.07
C GLU A 170 7.24 27.00 -11.48
N GLY A 171 7.93 28.12 -11.26
CA GLY A 171 7.37 29.45 -11.47
C GLY A 171 6.43 29.93 -10.36
N TYR A 172 6.59 29.40 -9.14
CA TYR A 172 6.19 30.06 -7.90
C TYR A 172 7.42 30.69 -7.21
N ASP A 173 7.23 31.83 -6.54
CA ASP A 173 8.33 32.46 -5.78
C ASP A 173 8.66 31.70 -4.46
N GLU A 174 9.81 32.04 -3.84
CA GLU A 174 10.26 31.44 -2.57
C GLU A 174 9.17 31.46 -1.48
N PHE A 175 8.37 32.53 -1.41
CA PHE A 175 7.35 32.67 -0.38
C PHE A 175 6.21 31.69 -0.62
N ASN A 176 5.73 31.58 -1.86
CA ASN A 176 4.59 30.75 -2.23
C ASN A 176 4.93 29.25 -2.26
N ILE A 177 6.12 28.86 -2.73
CA ILE A 177 6.66 27.50 -2.53
C ILE A 177 6.72 27.19 -1.02
N GLY A 178 7.17 28.16 -0.23
CA GLY A 178 7.19 28.07 1.23
C GLY A 178 5.80 27.93 1.87
N VAL A 179 4.73 28.45 1.29
CA VAL A 179 3.35 28.26 1.78
C VAL A 179 2.88 26.84 1.46
N GLN A 180 2.96 26.39 0.20
CA GLN A 180 2.48 25.05 -0.17
C GLN A 180 3.25 23.94 0.56
N PHE A 181 4.58 24.08 0.69
CA PHE A 181 5.39 23.16 1.48
C PHE A 181 4.97 23.10 2.95
N ARG A 182 4.73 24.26 3.58
CA ARG A 182 4.30 24.31 4.99
C ARG A 182 2.95 23.64 5.18
N ASN A 183 1.98 23.91 4.30
CA ASN A 183 0.65 23.31 4.35
C ASN A 183 0.74 21.79 4.19
N ALA A 184 1.32 21.32 3.08
CA ALA A 184 1.45 19.90 2.76
C ALA A 184 2.20 19.12 3.85
N ALA A 185 3.32 19.66 4.35
CA ALA A 185 4.11 18.99 5.38
C ALA A 185 3.41 18.98 6.75
N THR A 186 2.74 20.06 7.14
CA THR A 186 2.04 20.15 8.44
C THR A 186 0.89 19.15 8.50
N VAL A 187 -0.01 19.19 7.51
CA VAL A 187 -1.14 18.23 7.40
C VAL A 187 -0.64 16.79 7.40
N SER A 188 0.41 16.51 6.61
CA SER A 188 0.99 15.15 6.51
C SER A 188 1.65 14.64 7.78
N ILE A 189 2.33 15.52 8.54
CA ILE A 189 2.88 15.17 9.85
C ILE A 189 1.75 14.95 10.84
N THR A 190 0.82 15.89 11.00
CA THR A 190 -0.30 15.75 11.95
C THR A 190 -1.11 14.48 11.67
N TYR A 191 -1.52 14.21 10.42
CA TYR A 191 -2.19 12.95 10.05
C TYR A 191 -1.38 11.71 10.47
N SER A 192 -0.07 11.70 10.22
CA SER A 192 0.82 10.60 10.61
C SER A 192 0.91 10.42 12.13
N LEU A 193 0.96 11.51 12.89
CA LEU A 193 1.02 11.50 14.35
C LEU A 193 -0.28 11.00 14.96
N LEU A 194 -1.44 11.49 14.50
CA LEU A 194 -2.76 11.02 14.95
C LEU A 194 -2.94 9.52 14.64
N SER A 195 -2.72 9.14 13.37
CA SER A 195 -2.76 7.75 12.88
C SER A 195 -1.92 6.81 13.74
N ARG A 196 -0.66 7.16 14.06
CA ARG A 196 0.20 6.29 14.90
C ARG A 196 -0.16 6.31 16.38
N CYS A 197 -0.81 7.36 16.87
CA CYS A 197 -1.31 7.46 18.23
C CYS A 197 -2.66 6.75 18.44
N GLY A 198 -3.32 6.23 17.38
CA GLY A 198 -4.66 5.66 17.50
C GLY A 198 -5.72 6.73 17.78
N LEU A 199 -5.51 7.93 17.23
CA LEU A 199 -6.47 9.03 17.20
C LEU A 199 -7.00 9.09 15.76
N GLU A 200 -8.26 8.73 15.54
CA GLU A 200 -8.88 8.57 14.21
C GLU A 200 -8.76 9.85 13.36
N PRO A 201 -7.87 9.90 12.34
CA PRO A 201 -7.64 11.14 11.58
C PRO A 201 -8.82 11.56 10.69
N GLU A 202 -9.68 10.62 10.32
CA GLU A 202 -10.85 10.83 9.45
C GLU A 202 -11.96 11.66 10.12
N GLY A 203 -11.82 11.96 11.43
CA GLY A 203 -12.64 12.96 12.13
C GLY A 203 -11.97 14.32 12.32
N TYR A 204 -10.77 14.52 11.76
CA TYR A 204 -9.94 15.72 11.94
C TYR A 204 -9.59 16.41 10.61
N PHE A 205 -9.48 15.66 9.52
CA PHE A 205 -9.13 16.17 8.19
C PHE A 205 -10.25 15.96 7.18
N ASP A 206 -10.50 17.00 6.39
CA ASP A 206 -11.22 16.88 5.14
C ASP A 206 -10.25 16.56 3.98
N HIS A 207 -10.81 16.00 2.91
CA HIS A 207 -10.07 15.71 1.68
C HIS A 207 -9.47 16.97 1.01
N GLU A 208 -10.00 18.16 1.32
CA GLU A 208 -9.51 19.44 0.83
C GLU A 208 -8.20 19.89 1.51
N ASP A 209 -7.94 19.48 2.76
CA ASP A 209 -6.71 19.81 3.50
C ASP A 209 -5.45 19.26 2.82
N PHE A 210 -5.61 18.17 2.07
CA PHE A 210 -4.53 17.53 1.32
C PHE A 210 -4.23 18.20 -0.02
N LEU A 211 -4.94 19.26 -0.44
CA LEU A 211 -4.73 19.92 -1.74
C LEU A 211 -3.27 20.24 -2.07
N SER A 212 -2.51 20.78 -1.10
CA SER A 212 -1.11 21.18 -1.33
C SER A 212 -0.16 20.01 -1.60
N ILE A 213 -0.57 18.73 -1.49
CA ILE A 213 0.28 17.60 -1.90
C ILE A 213 0.38 17.46 -3.43
N PHE A 214 -0.62 17.93 -4.18
CA PHE A 214 -0.66 17.77 -5.64
C PHE A 214 0.40 18.60 -6.37
N ASP A 215 0.85 19.69 -5.74
CA ASP A 215 1.96 20.53 -6.22
C ASP A 215 3.31 19.76 -6.18
N PHE A 216 3.42 18.73 -5.34
CA PHE A 216 4.58 17.84 -5.22
C PHE A 216 4.39 16.60 -6.11
N ASN A 217 4.60 16.76 -7.42
CA ASN A 217 4.32 15.73 -8.44
C ASN A 217 5.58 15.07 -9.07
N THR A 218 6.78 15.62 -8.88
CA THR A 218 8.04 14.99 -9.34
C THR A 218 8.62 14.04 -8.28
N PRO A 219 9.40 13.01 -8.67
CA PRO A 219 10.10 12.14 -7.71
C PRO A 219 10.93 12.93 -6.68
N GLU A 220 11.56 14.00 -7.12
CA GLU A 220 12.44 14.88 -6.35
C GLU A 220 11.64 15.72 -5.34
N ALA A 221 10.58 16.40 -5.77
CA ALA A 221 9.70 17.17 -4.89
C ALA A 221 9.00 16.27 -3.85
N VAL A 222 8.47 15.11 -4.27
CA VAL A 222 7.91 14.08 -3.38
C VAL A 222 8.96 13.58 -2.39
N ALA A 223 10.21 13.40 -2.81
CA ALA A 223 11.29 12.96 -1.92
C ALA A 223 11.63 14.00 -0.85
N ALA A 224 11.58 15.29 -1.15
CA ALA A 224 11.80 16.34 -0.16
C ALA A 224 10.65 16.49 0.84
N LEU A 225 9.40 16.58 0.37
CA LEU A 225 8.21 16.60 1.22
C LEU A 225 8.17 15.34 2.11
N GLY A 226 8.29 14.16 1.50
CA GLY A 226 8.31 12.89 2.20
C GLY A 226 9.46 12.75 3.21
N THR A 227 10.63 13.33 2.92
CA THR A 227 11.78 13.37 3.84
C THR A 227 11.50 14.27 5.05
N ALA A 228 10.99 15.48 4.83
CA ALA A 228 10.62 16.41 5.91
C ALA A 228 9.57 15.79 6.85
N VAL A 229 8.51 15.24 6.27
CA VAL A 229 7.44 14.52 6.99
C VAL A 229 8.02 13.33 7.77
N SER A 230 8.85 12.51 7.16
CA SER A 230 9.46 11.34 7.81
C SER A 230 10.38 11.72 8.98
N GLN A 231 11.20 12.77 8.83
CA GLN A 231 12.13 13.20 9.86
C GLN A 231 11.39 13.80 11.07
N SER A 232 10.43 14.70 10.85
CA SER A 232 9.63 15.31 11.91
C SER A 232 8.79 14.29 12.66
N ASN A 233 8.13 13.37 11.94
CA ASN A 233 7.44 12.22 12.53
C ASN A 233 8.40 11.36 13.38
N GLN A 234 9.59 11.06 12.88
CA GLN A 234 10.60 10.32 13.64
C GLN A 234 10.95 11.03 14.96
N GLN A 235 11.06 12.35 14.97
CA GLN A 235 11.38 13.10 16.18
C GLN A 235 10.29 12.94 17.26
N VAL A 236 9.03 13.16 16.91
CA VAL A 236 7.90 13.13 17.86
C VAL A 236 7.59 11.71 18.31
N LEU A 237 7.44 10.77 17.37
CA LEU A 237 7.08 9.37 17.67
C LEU A 237 8.17 8.61 18.45
N ARG A 238 9.43 9.05 18.41
CA ARG A 238 10.48 8.55 19.33
C ARG A 238 10.26 9.03 20.77
N GLN A 239 9.86 10.29 20.99
CA GLN A 239 9.57 10.82 22.32
C GLN A 239 8.37 10.11 22.96
N ILE A 240 7.28 9.97 22.20
CA ILE A 240 6.05 9.30 22.65
C ILE A 240 6.35 7.84 23.06
N GLY A 241 7.03 7.08 22.19
CA GLY A 241 7.40 5.69 22.48
C GLY A 241 8.37 5.51 23.65
N ILE A 242 9.27 6.47 23.90
CA ILE A 242 10.15 6.47 25.09
C ILE A 242 9.36 6.79 26.36
N THR A 243 8.45 7.76 26.31
CA THR A 243 7.61 8.18 27.45
C THR A 243 6.70 7.04 27.89
N ILE A 244 6.00 6.39 26.95
CA ILE A 244 5.16 5.22 27.22
C ILE A 244 6.00 4.08 27.83
N GLN A 245 7.17 3.77 27.26
CA GLN A 245 8.06 2.74 27.80
C GLN A 245 8.51 3.04 29.24
N ASN A 246 8.77 4.30 29.58
CA ASN A 246 9.18 4.69 30.92
C ASN A 246 7.99 4.69 31.90
N TYR A 247 6.79 5.09 31.45
CA TYR A 247 5.55 5.03 32.21
C TYR A 247 5.20 3.57 32.59
N GLU A 248 5.18 2.66 31.63
CA GLU A 248 4.87 1.24 31.89
C GLU A 248 5.90 0.58 32.81
N ARG A 249 7.19 0.91 32.66
CA ARG A 249 8.25 0.47 33.58
C ARG A 249 8.05 1.00 35.00
N ALA A 250 7.69 2.26 35.16
CA ALA A 250 7.41 2.85 36.46
C ALA A 250 6.19 2.18 37.12
N LYS A 251 5.09 2.00 36.37
CA LYS A 251 3.88 1.31 36.85
C LYS A 251 4.13 -0.16 37.19
N PHE A 252 4.98 -0.86 36.44
CA PHE A 252 5.40 -2.22 36.79
C PHE A 252 6.24 -2.25 38.08
N ALA A 253 7.17 -1.29 38.24
CA ALA A 253 7.96 -1.16 39.46
C ALA A 253 7.08 -0.86 40.68
N GLU A 254 6.17 0.12 40.61
CA GLU A 254 5.17 0.43 41.65
C GLU A 254 4.36 -0.81 42.08
N ARG A 255 3.84 -1.57 41.10
CA ARG A 255 3.11 -2.82 41.35
C ARG A 255 3.99 -3.89 42.02
N SER A 256 5.25 -4.01 41.61
CA SER A 256 6.20 -4.97 42.21
C SER A 256 6.58 -4.62 43.66
N VAL A 257 6.65 -3.32 43.99
CA VAL A 257 6.90 -2.86 45.36
C VAL A 257 5.68 -3.09 46.24
N THR A 258 4.47 -2.77 45.76
CA THR A 258 3.22 -2.99 46.52
C THR A 258 2.83 -4.45 46.70
N HIS A 259 3.20 -5.36 45.77
CA HIS A 259 3.10 -6.80 46.00
C HIS A 259 4.24 -7.37 46.88
N GLY A 260 5.30 -6.61 47.14
CA GLY A 260 6.41 -7.01 48.01
C GLY A 260 6.09 -6.98 49.51
N GLU A 261 4.98 -6.35 49.91
CA GLU A 261 4.59 -6.16 51.32
C GLU A 261 3.46 -7.10 51.80
N GLN A 262 3.33 -8.31 51.21
CA GLN A 262 2.56 -9.40 51.80
C GLN A 262 3.48 -10.39 52.56
N PRO A 263 3.53 -10.36 53.90
CA PRO A 263 4.41 -11.23 54.70
C PRO A 263 3.80 -12.63 54.96
N ASP A 264 3.21 -13.27 53.95
CA ASP A 264 2.54 -14.58 54.05
C ASP A 264 3.25 -15.68 53.24
N LEU A 265 4.48 -16.00 53.65
CA LEU A 265 5.14 -17.28 53.28
C LEU A 265 4.87 -18.32 54.37
N HIS A 266 3.80 -19.10 54.19
CA HIS A 266 3.56 -20.30 55.00
C HIS A 266 4.66 -21.34 54.79
N GLU A 267 5.55 -21.50 55.78
CA GLU A 267 6.69 -22.43 55.73
C GLU A 267 6.25 -23.88 56.02
N GLU A 268 5.71 -24.58 55.00
CA GLU A 268 5.47 -26.03 55.08
C GLU A 268 6.19 -26.83 53.96
N ARG A 269 6.72 -27.99 54.36
CA ARG A 269 7.16 -29.12 53.51
C ARG A 269 8.31 -28.87 52.52
N ARG A 270 9.51 -28.66 53.08
CA ARG A 270 10.71 -29.27 52.50
C ARG A 270 10.67 -30.79 52.69
N LEU A 271 10.73 -31.54 51.59
CA LEU A 271 11.18 -32.94 51.62
C LEU A 271 12.73 -32.96 51.66
N PRO A 272 13.36 -33.82 52.47
CA PRO A 272 14.82 -33.94 52.50
C PRO A 272 15.33 -34.97 51.47
N ASP A 273 16.30 -34.55 50.65
CA ASP A 273 17.10 -35.45 49.79
C ASP A 273 18.51 -35.65 50.42
N PRO A 274 19.21 -36.79 50.17
CA PRO A 274 20.37 -37.19 50.98
C PRO A 274 21.74 -36.61 50.55
N ARG A 275 22.68 -36.64 51.50
CA ARG A 275 24.11 -36.27 51.37
C ARG A 275 24.88 -37.09 50.31
N PRO A 276 26.00 -36.53 49.77
CA PRO A 276 27.34 -36.66 50.39
C PRO A 276 27.89 -35.29 50.85
N GLU A 277 28.44 -35.06 52.07
CA GLU A 277 29.58 -35.66 52.82
C GLU A 277 30.88 -34.83 52.69
N ALA A 278 31.62 -34.70 53.81
CA ALA A 278 32.79 -33.81 54.07
C ALA A 278 32.53 -32.28 53.94
N GLY A 279 32.91 -31.40 54.88
CA GLY A 279 33.57 -31.55 56.19
C GLY A 279 34.77 -30.58 56.31
N GLY A 280 34.95 -29.78 57.38
CA GLY A 280 34.11 -29.52 58.56
C GLY A 280 34.79 -28.48 59.49
N ASN A 281 34.08 -28.02 60.54
CA ASN A 281 34.51 -27.07 61.59
C ASN A 281 34.90 -25.65 61.08
N GLU A 282 34.77 -24.54 61.82
CA GLU A 282 34.32 -24.32 63.22
C GLU A 282 33.70 -22.91 63.37
N ALA A 283 33.02 -22.64 64.50
CA ALA A 283 32.42 -21.36 64.89
C ALA A 283 32.42 -21.27 66.44
N PRO A 284 32.10 -20.14 67.11
CA PRO A 284 31.51 -18.88 66.62
C PRO A 284 32.12 -17.58 67.22
N GLY A 285 31.49 -16.43 66.92
CA GLY A 285 31.54 -15.19 67.73
C GLY A 285 32.02 -13.94 66.98
N THR A 286 31.44 -12.73 67.03
CA THR A 286 30.16 -12.10 67.47
C THR A 286 30.43 -10.58 67.57
N VAL A 287 29.38 -9.73 67.61
CA VAL A 287 29.43 -8.26 67.91
C VAL A 287 29.92 -7.40 66.73
N ARG A 288 29.09 -6.58 66.04
CA ARG A 288 28.59 -5.20 66.38
C ARG A 288 29.73 -4.19 66.65
N GLU A 289 29.67 -2.90 66.27
CA GLU A 289 28.68 -2.09 65.52
C GLU A 289 29.37 -0.81 64.96
N ASP A 290 28.61 0.04 64.27
CA ASP A 290 28.77 1.51 64.13
C ASP A 290 29.92 2.20 63.36
N ALA A 291 29.47 2.87 62.28
CA ALA A 291 29.60 4.32 62.01
C ALA A 291 30.62 4.83 60.93
N PRO A 292 30.26 5.88 60.14
CA PRO A 292 31.04 6.38 59.01
C PRO A 292 31.72 7.74 59.24
N GLY A 293 32.70 8.12 58.40
CA GLY A 293 33.32 9.46 58.45
C GLY A 293 34.28 9.81 57.30
N LEU A 294 33.93 10.89 56.59
CA LEU A 294 34.74 11.73 55.68
C LEU A 294 35.93 12.41 56.45
N SER A 295 36.99 13.01 55.87
CA SER A 295 37.42 13.26 54.48
C SER A 295 38.90 13.75 54.43
N GLU A 296 39.47 13.82 53.21
CA GLU A 296 40.56 14.71 52.73
C GLU A 296 41.97 14.74 53.37
N GLY A 297 42.99 15.00 52.54
CA GLY A 297 44.36 15.33 52.96
C GLY A 297 45.44 15.17 51.88
N ALA A 298 45.93 16.28 51.31
CA ALA A 298 47.13 16.36 50.47
C ALA A 298 48.24 17.15 51.22
N SER A 299 49.55 17.18 50.90
CA SER A 299 50.29 16.93 49.64
C SER A 299 51.77 16.55 49.91
N ALA A 300 52.55 16.35 48.83
CA ALA A 300 54.02 16.54 48.69
C ALA A 300 55.01 15.42 49.06
N GLY A 301 56.02 15.25 48.17
CA GLY A 301 57.33 14.61 48.43
C GLY A 301 58.44 15.69 48.43
N PRO A 302 59.65 15.47 47.85
CA PRO A 302 60.28 14.24 47.36
C PRO A 302 61.77 14.06 47.81
N VAL A 303 62.34 12.85 47.69
CA VAL A 303 63.81 12.61 47.62
C VAL A 303 64.10 11.45 46.63
N GLN A 304 65.31 11.39 46.07
CA GLN A 304 65.71 10.59 44.90
C GLN A 304 67.10 9.95 45.11
N ARG A 305 67.50 9.03 44.21
CA ARG A 305 68.87 8.50 43.92
C ARG A 305 69.30 7.18 44.61
N HIS A 306 70.10 6.28 43.98
CA HIS A 306 70.53 6.11 42.56
C HIS A 306 71.03 4.65 42.33
N ASP A 307 71.04 4.21 41.07
CA ASP A 307 71.87 3.17 40.38
C ASP A 307 72.13 1.77 41.01
N GLY A 308 72.33 0.71 40.23
CA GLY A 308 72.32 0.52 38.76
C GLY A 308 72.45 -0.98 38.44
N GLU A 309 72.28 -1.48 37.21
CA GLU A 309 72.16 -0.85 35.88
C GLU A 309 70.87 -1.38 35.16
N ARG A 310 70.62 -1.38 33.82
CA ARG A 310 71.39 -0.98 32.61
C ARG A 310 70.47 -0.57 31.43
N GLU A 311 71.14 -0.07 30.40
CA GLU A 311 70.81 0.21 28.98
C GLU A 311 69.96 -0.85 28.24
N THR A 312 69.18 -0.57 27.17
CA THR A 312 68.80 0.63 26.34
C THR A 312 67.66 0.20 25.36
N VAL A 313 66.99 1.01 24.53
CA VAL A 313 66.37 2.38 24.57
C VAL A 313 65.33 2.45 23.40
N PRO A 314 64.23 3.26 23.43
CA PRO A 314 63.03 2.97 22.61
C PRO A 314 62.48 4.09 21.68
N ALA A 315 61.56 3.70 20.77
CA ALA A 315 60.52 4.53 20.10
C ALA A 315 61.04 5.65 19.13
N PRO A 316 60.20 6.50 18.45
CA PRO A 316 58.73 6.65 18.42
C PRO A 316 58.12 6.84 16.99
N GLU A 317 57.22 7.83 16.79
CA GLU A 317 56.33 8.05 15.62
C GLU A 317 56.84 9.03 14.50
N ARG A 318 56.04 9.13 13.42
CA ARG A 318 55.66 10.33 12.58
C ARG A 318 56.31 10.66 11.21
N ASP A 319 55.38 10.75 10.24
CA ASP A 319 55.19 11.72 9.12
C ASP A 319 56.12 11.86 7.87
N ARG A 320 55.49 11.59 6.71
CA ARG A 320 55.53 12.20 5.34
C ARG A 320 56.82 12.70 4.62
N THR A 321 56.88 12.31 3.32
CA THR A 321 57.50 13.00 2.13
C THR A 321 59.05 13.14 2.08
N ASP A 322 59.75 13.09 0.92
CA ASP A 322 59.33 13.08 -0.51
C ASP A 322 60.39 12.48 -1.50
N HIS A 323 59.97 12.23 -2.77
CA HIS A 323 60.73 12.11 -4.05
C HIS A 323 61.79 11.00 -4.35
N GLU A 324 61.46 10.15 -5.36
CA GLU A 324 62.13 9.80 -6.65
C GLU A 324 63.68 9.89 -6.91
N PRO A 325 64.24 9.26 -8.00
CA PRO A 325 63.80 8.10 -8.82
C PRO A 325 64.95 7.11 -9.21
N ALA A 326 64.66 6.03 -9.99
CA ALA A 326 65.34 5.65 -11.27
C ALA A 326 65.24 4.16 -11.73
N VAL A 327 64.72 3.94 -12.95
CA VAL A 327 65.12 2.97 -14.02
C VAL A 327 65.17 1.44 -13.74
N GLY A 328 64.51 0.62 -14.59
CA GLY A 328 64.79 -0.84 -14.63
C GLY A 328 63.91 -1.82 -15.45
N THR A 329 63.62 -1.56 -16.73
CA THR A 329 63.26 -2.54 -17.82
C THR A 329 62.31 -3.73 -17.56
N ASP A 330 61.15 -3.69 -18.23
CA ASP A 330 60.56 -4.69 -19.16
C ASP A 330 61.04 -6.17 -19.12
N ASP A 331 60.10 -7.13 -19.09
CA ASP A 331 59.57 -7.76 -20.33
C ASP A 331 58.27 -8.57 -20.05
N ALA A 332 57.58 -9.07 -21.08
CA ALA A 332 56.24 -9.71 -20.97
C ALA A 332 56.09 -11.05 -21.72
N GLY A 333 55.01 -11.82 -21.43
CA GLY A 333 54.47 -12.80 -22.41
C GLY A 333 53.73 -14.06 -21.93
N ALA A 334 52.66 -14.39 -22.68
CA ALA A 334 52.11 -15.72 -23.01
C ALA A 334 51.43 -16.60 -21.93
N ASP A 335 50.10 -16.60 -21.97
CA ASP A 335 49.20 -17.73 -22.31
C ASP A 335 49.56 -19.18 -21.94
N ALA A 336 48.59 -19.88 -21.32
CA ALA A 336 48.44 -21.33 -21.38
C ALA A 336 46.95 -21.74 -21.34
N ASP A 337 46.43 -22.25 -22.45
CA ASP A 337 45.11 -22.91 -22.53
C ASP A 337 45.15 -24.32 -21.91
N GLY A 338 44.01 -24.85 -21.46
CA GLY A 338 43.97 -26.05 -20.61
C GLY A 338 42.60 -26.64 -20.28
N GLY A 339 41.63 -26.63 -21.21
CA GLY A 339 40.33 -27.29 -20.99
C GLY A 339 40.40 -28.83 -20.92
N ARG A 340 39.48 -29.45 -20.16
CA ARG A 340 39.12 -30.88 -20.30
C ARG A 340 37.77 -31.23 -19.66
N ASP A 341 36.98 -32.04 -20.37
CA ASP A 341 35.68 -32.56 -19.92
C ASP A 341 35.80 -33.68 -18.87
N GLY A 342 34.70 -33.91 -18.16
CA GLY A 342 34.51 -35.04 -17.23
C GLY A 342 33.07 -35.14 -16.74
N GLY A 343 32.20 -35.77 -17.53
CA GLY A 343 30.77 -35.89 -17.21
C GLY A 343 30.37 -37.24 -16.59
N THR A 344 29.31 -37.19 -15.78
CA THR A 344 28.43 -38.31 -15.41
C THR A 344 29.02 -39.44 -14.55
N GLU A 345 28.51 -39.62 -13.33
CA GLU A 345 27.69 -40.79 -12.95
C GLU A 345 27.01 -40.62 -11.58
N SER A 346 25.96 -41.40 -11.33
CA SER A 346 25.24 -41.46 -10.04
C SER A 346 25.80 -42.57 -9.14
N PRO A 347 25.33 -42.66 -7.88
CA PRO A 347 24.58 -43.87 -7.56
C PRO A 347 23.32 -43.63 -6.73
N ARG A 348 22.30 -44.46 -6.99
CA ARG A 348 21.22 -44.80 -6.04
C ARG A 348 21.47 -46.23 -5.54
N SER A 349 21.16 -46.47 -4.26
CA SER A 349 20.84 -47.78 -3.67
C SER A 349 20.44 -47.58 -2.21
N ASP A 350 19.46 -48.25 -1.61
CA ASP A 350 18.33 -49.02 -2.13
C ASP A 350 17.24 -49.10 -1.03
N ASP A 351 15.99 -49.40 -1.39
CA ASP A 351 14.87 -49.50 -0.45
C ASP A 351 14.81 -50.85 0.29
N LEU A 352 14.76 -50.82 1.62
CA LEU A 352 13.97 -51.71 2.52
C LEU A 352 13.86 -50.99 3.90
N GLY A 353 12.75 -50.98 4.64
CA GLY A 353 11.43 -51.55 4.41
C GLY A 353 10.79 -52.00 5.73
N GLY A 354 9.70 -51.36 6.16
CA GLY A 354 9.00 -51.68 7.42
C GLY A 354 8.45 -50.44 8.13
N ALA A 355 7.28 -50.55 8.76
CA ALA A 355 6.61 -49.46 9.46
C ALA A 355 6.63 -49.67 10.98
N ASP A 356 6.45 -48.58 11.73
CA ASP A 356 5.39 -48.50 12.75
C ASP A 356 5.09 -47.03 13.08
N GLU A 357 3.94 -46.80 13.70
CA GLU A 357 3.36 -45.49 13.96
C GLU A 357 4.00 -44.79 15.17
N HIS A 358 4.01 -43.45 15.19
CA HIS A 358 3.49 -42.66 16.32
C HIS A 358 3.47 -41.16 15.99
N LEU A 359 2.28 -40.56 16.01
CA LEU A 359 2.07 -39.12 15.89
C LEU A 359 2.44 -38.41 17.21
N GLN A 360 3.26 -37.36 17.14
CA GLN A 360 3.32 -36.32 18.18
C GLN A 360 3.34 -34.92 17.56
N SER A 361 2.23 -34.21 17.71
CA SER A 361 2.07 -32.82 17.28
C SER A 361 2.71 -31.84 18.29
N PRO A 362 3.48 -30.83 17.85
CA PRO A 362 3.73 -29.65 18.67
C PRO A 362 2.44 -28.81 18.74
N GLY A 363 1.88 -28.63 19.93
CA GLY A 363 0.63 -27.88 20.10
C GLY A 363 0.80 -26.39 19.79
N GLY A 364 -0.12 -25.84 19.00
CA GLY A 364 -0.33 -24.40 18.90
C GLY A 364 -1.20 -23.93 20.07
N GLY A 365 -0.70 -22.97 20.85
CA GLY A 365 -1.47 -22.28 21.89
C GLY A 365 -1.49 -20.79 21.60
N ASN A 366 -2.68 -20.24 21.39
CA ASN A 366 -2.91 -18.82 21.21
C ASN A 366 -4.02 -18.38 22.19
N PRO A 367 -3.77 -17.36 23.04
CA PRO A 367 -4.81 -16.70 23.81
C PRO A 367 -4.94 -15.24 23.39
N ASP A 368 -5.99 -14.92 22.63
CA ASP A 368 -6.48 -13.55 22.51
C ASP A 368 -7.32 -13.18 23.75
N GLY A 369 -7.66 -11.89 23.90
CA GLY A 369 -8.33 -11.37 25.10
C GLY A 369 -9.78 -11.89 25.29
N GLY A 370 -10.39 -11.73 26.47
CA GLY A 370 -9.88 -11.11 27.70
C GLY A 370 -11.02 -10.41 28.45
N THR A 371 -11.10 -10.58 29.77
CA THR A 371 -12.18 -10.00 30.59
C THR A 371 -11.63 -9.48 31.91
N TYR A 372 -11.70 -8.15 32.12
CA TYR A 372 -11.20 -7.50 33.33
C TYR A 372 -12.26 -7.56 34.44
N ILE A 373 -11.95 -8.20 35.57
CA ILE A 373 -12.85 -8.27 36.72
C ILE A 373 -12.76 -6.95 37.50
N GLN A 374 -13.82 -6.14 37.46
CA GLN A 374 -13.87 -4.87 38.19
C GLN A 374 -14.37 -5.08 39.63
N LEU A 375 -13.45 -4.99 40.61
CA LEU A 375 -13.75 -5.15 42.04
C LEU A 375 -14.27 -3.84 42.66
N THR A 376 -15.59 -3.63 42.63
CA THR A 376 -16.28 -2.54 43.35
C THR A 376 -16.94 -3.04 44.65
N LEU A 377 -16.13 -3.17 45.70
CA LEU A 377 -16.59 -3.38 47.07
C LEU A 377 -17.23 -2.10 47.64
N PHE A 378 -18.55 -1.89 47.47
CA PHE A 378 -19.47 -1.22 48.43
C PHE A 378 -20.94 -1.32 47.94
N PRO A 379 -21.92 -1.68 48.80
CA PRO A 379 -23.35 -1.63 48.44
C PRO A 379 -23.89 -0.20 48.39
N SER A 380 -24.92 0.05 47.57
CA SER A 380 -25.66 1.31 47.53
C SER A 380 -26.76 1.40 48.60
N GLU A 381 -27.14 2.63 48.99
CA GLU A 381 -28.07 2.89 50.11
C GLU A 381 -29.45 2.20 49.96
N GLN A 382 -29.91 1.98 48.73
CA GLN A 382 -31.25 1.45 48.47
C GLN A 382 -31.42 -0.04 48.88
N GLU A 383 -30.33 -0.82 48.91
CA GLU A 383 -30.36 -2.22 49.39
C GLU A 383 -30.28 -2.31 50.92
N GLN A 384 -29.81 -1.26 51.62
CA GLN A 384 -29.81 -1.22 53.09
C GLN A 384 -31.22 -1.01 53.66
N ILE A 385 -32.07 -0.22 52.98
CA ILE A 385 -33.43 0.11 53.44
C ILE A 385 -34.33 -1.14 53.46
N ARG A 386 -34.12 -2.09 52.54
CA ARG A 386 -35.02 -3.24 52.35
C ARG A 386 -34.91 -4.34 53.40
N ARG A 387 -33.87 -4.33 54.25
CA ARG A 387 -33.59 -5.39 55.24
C ARG A 387 -34.07 -5.09 56.66
N ILE A 388 -34.84 -4.03 56.86
CA ILE A 388 -35.29 -3.56 58.18
C ILE A 388 -36.79 -3.83 58.43
N ASP A 389 -37.59 -4.09 57.38
CA ASP A 389 -39.07 -4.00 57.44
C ASP A 389 -39.80 -5.35 57.66
N GLU A 390 -39.10 -6.48 57.78
CA GLU A 390 -39.69 -7.80 58.06
C GLU A 390 -39.26 -8.38 59.43
N GLY A 391 -39.70 -7.69 60.50
CA GLY A 391 -39.82 -8.30 61.82
C GLY A 391 -41.23 -8.84 62.06
N PRO A 392 -41.37 -9.92 62.85
CA PRO A 392 -42.31 -9.81 63.96
C PRO A 392 -41.76 -10.40 65.26
N GLY A 393 -42.06 -9.73 66.37
CA GLY A 393 -41.93 -10.32 67.70
C GLY A 393 -42.99 -9.76 68.64
N VAL A 394 -43.43 -10.56 69.62
CA VAL A 394 -43.96 -10.11 70.92
C VAL A 394 -44.24 -11.31 71.85
N PHE A 395 -43.88 -11.14 73.13
CA PHE A 395 -44.22 -11.84 74.41
C PHE A 395 -45.04 -13.18 74.41
N ALA A 396 -44.86 -14.11 75.37
CA ALA A 396 -44.51 -13.92 76.78
C ALA A 396 -44.09 -15.21 77.56
N SER A 397 -43.39 -15.01 78.70
CA SER A 397 -43.49 -15.73 79.99
C SER A 397 -43.26 -17.25 80.14
N GLY A 398 -42.39 -17.64 81.09
CA GLY A 398 -42.45 -18.94 81.81
C GLY A 398 -41.08 -19.62 82.07
N PRO A 399 -40.73 -20.04 83.31
CA PRO A 399 -39.38 -20.55 83.61
C PRO A 399 -39.27 -22.05 83.96
N SER A 400 -38.01 -22.52 83.93
CA SER A 400 -37.41 -23.62 84.74
C SER A 400 -37.24 -25.01 84.10
N ALA A 401 -36.38 -25.80 84.75
CA ALA A 401 -35.95 -27.19 84.50
C ALA A 401 -35.10 -27.47 83.23
N VAL A 402 -33.80 -27.64 83.45
CA VAL A 402 -32.92 -28.45 82.58
C VAL A 402 -33.04 -29.92 83.00
N PRO A 403 -33.21 -30.84 82.04
CA PRO A 403 -32.57 -32.14 82.07
C PRO A 403 -31.69 -32.38 80.81
N GLU A 404 -30.89 -33.44 80.85
CA GLU A 404 -29.97 -33.82 79.77
C GLU A 404 -30.70 -34.32 78.50
N PRO A 405 -30.09 -34.21 77.31
CA PRO A 405 -30.70 -34.67 76.06
C PRO A 405 -30.58 -36.19 75.87
N GLU A 406 -31.69 -36.91 75.96
CA GLU A 406 -31.82 -38.19 75.26
C GLU A 406 -31.86 -37.98 73.73
N PRO A 407 -31.36 -38.93 72.92
CA PRO A 407 -31.30 -38.77 71.47
C PRO A 407 -32.69 -38.75 70.84
N ALA A 408 -33.01 -37.68 70.12
CA ALA A 408 -34.27 -37.55 69.40
C ALA A 408 -34.40 -38.62 68.28
N PRO A 409 -35.60 -39.17 68.04
CA PRO A 409 -35.83 -40.06 66.90
C PRO A 409 -35.65 -39.31 65.57
N PRO A 410 -35.24 -40.00 64.49
CA PRO A 410 -35.00 -39.36 63.19
C PRO A 410 -36.28 -38.70 62.65
N ALA A 411 -36.14 -37.47 62.15
CA ALA A 411 -37.23 -36.73 61.52
C ALA A 411 -37.79 -37.50 60.31
N PRO A 412 -39.10 -37.41 60.03
CA PRO A 412 -39.69 -38.06 58.87
C PRO A 412 -39.09 -37.49 57.59
N ALA A 413 -38.58 -38.36 56.72
CA ALA A 413 -38.07 -37.95 55.42
C ALA A 413 -39.16 -37.26 54.60
N ALA A 414 -38.83 -36.11 54.00
CA ALA A 414 -39.75 -35.40 53.11
C ALA A 414 -40.19 -36.32 51.95
N PRO A 415 -41.46 -36.27 51.53
CA PRO A 415 -41.95 -37.11 50.44
C PRO A 415 -41.23 -36.75 49.14
N ARG A 416 -40.36 -37.64 48.65
CA ARG A 416 -39.66 -37.47 47.38
C ARG A 416 -40.69 -37.28 46.26
N ARG A 417 -40.60 -36.15 45.57
CA ARG A 417 -41.39 -35.87 44.36
C ARG A 417 -41.10 -36.96 43.32
N ALA A 418 -42.13 -37.48 42.68
CA ALA A 418 -41.97 -38.42 41.58
C ALA A 418 -41.42 -37.68 40.34
N LEU A 419 -40.45 -38.28 39.66
CA LEU A 419 -39.89 -37.73 38.40
C LEU A 419 -40.99 -37.54 37.36
N THR A 420 -41.15 -36.32 36.88
CA THR A 420 -42.04 -35.97 35.78
C THR A 420 -41.31 -36.10 34.44
N GLN A 421 -42.03 -36.00 33.32
CA GLN A 421 -41.37 -36.02 32.01
C GLN A 421 -40.52 -34.77 31.77
N ALA A 422 -40.89 -33.61 32.33
CA ALA A 422 -40.08 -32.39 32.22
C ALA A 422 -38.73 -32.52 32.94
N ASP A 423 -38.70 -33.21 34.08
CA ASP A 423 -37.45 -33.46 34.83
C ASP A 423 -36.49 -34.37 34.03
N ILE A 424 -37.04 -35.34 33.28
CA ILE A 424 -36.28 -36.20 32.36
C ILE A 424 -35.81 -35.41 31.12
N ASP A 425 -36.64 -34.50 30.61
CA ASP A 425 -36.30 -33.67 29.45
C ASP A 425 -35.15 -32.73 29.78
N ALA A 426 -35.21 -32.04 30.93
CA ALA A 426 -34.16 -31.14 31.40
C ALA A 426 -32.80 -31.86 31.55
N ALA A 427 -32.78 -33.03 32.19
CA ALA A 427 -31.55 -33.83 32.31
C ALA A 427 -31.01 -34.31 30.95
N ILE A 428 -31.88 -34.59 29.97
CA ILE A 428 -31.44 -34.94 28.59
C ILE A 428 -30.92 -33.71 27.84
N GLN A 429 -31.48 -32.52 28.10
CA GLN A 429 -30.99 -31.24 27.56
C GLN A 429 -29.69 -30.77 28.25
N GLU A 430 -29.42 -31.15 29.49
CA GLU A 430 -28.13 -30.96 30.17
C GLU A 430 -27.08 -31.97 29.66
N TRP A 431 -27.52 -33.21 29.40
CA TRP A 431 -26.71 -34.33 28.94
C TRP A 431 -25.52 -34.59 29.88
N ASN A 432 -24.29 -34.62 29.37
CA ASN A 432 -23.05 -34.72 30.14
C ASN A 432 -22.27 -33.39 30.18
N GLY A 433 -22.91 -32.26 29.82
CA GLY A 433 -22.28 -30.95 29.71
C GLY A 433 -21.33 -30.76 28.52
N ASN A 434 -21.03 -31.80 27.72
CA ASN A 434 -20.18 -31.66 26.53
C ASN A 434 -21.02 -31.47 25.25
N ILE A 435 -20.84 -30.31 24.60
CA ILE A 435 -21.48 -29.97 23.34
C ILE A 435 -21.04 -30.87 22.17
N GLU A 436 -19.77 -31.31 22.14
CA GLU A 436 -19.28 -32.27 21.13
C GLU A 436 -19.97 -33.62 21.25
N SER A 437 -20.27 -34.06 22.48
CA SER A 437 -21.01 -35.29 22.75
C SER A 437 -22.47 -35.14 22.31
N LYS A 438 -23.11 -33.99 22.54
CA LYS A 438 -24.43 -33.68 21.95
C LYS A 438 -24.41 -33.75 20.43
N HIS A 439 -23.40 -33.19 19.77
CA HIS A 439 -23.24 -33.26 18.31
C HIS A 439 -23.07 -34.71 17.82
N ALA A 440 -22.25 -35.50 18.50
CA ALA A 440 -22.07 -36.93 18.21
C ALA A 440 -23.38 -37.71 18.38
N VAL A 441 -24.15 -37.43 19.44
CA VAL A 441 -25.48 -37.99 19.67
C VAL A 441 -26.46 -37.64 18.55
N VAL A 442 -26.54 -36.38 18.12
CA VAL A 442 -27.44 -35.99 17.03
C VAL A 442 -27.05 -36.65 15.71
N ARG A 443 -25.75 -36.67 15.36
CA ARG A 443 -25.25 -37.35 14.15
C ARG A 443 -25.52 -38.86 14.20
N TYR A 444 -25.23 -39.54 15.30
CA TYR A 444 -25.48 -40.98 15.41
C TYR A 444 -26.98 -41.32 15.35
N MET A 445 -27.83 -40.50 15.98
CA MET A 445 -29.28 -40.67 15.98
C MET A 445 -29.94 -40.40 14.62
N LYS A 446 -29.33 -39.60 13.73
CA LYS A 446 -29.79 -39.35 12.33
C LYS A 446 -30.14 -40.66 11.62
N ASP A 447 -29.23 -41.64 11.72
CA ASP A 447 -29.35 -42.93 11.04
C ASP A 447 -29.79 -44.06 11.98
N HIS A 448 -29.26 -44.10 13.22
CA HIS A 448 -29.40 -45.26 14.12
C HIS A 448 -30.53 -45.13 15.16
N ALA A 449 -31.33 -44.06 15.19
CA ALA A 449 -32.31 -43.81 16.27
C ALA A 449 -33.31 -44.94 16.57
N ARG A 450 -33.53 -45.88 15.63
CA ARG A 450 -34.44 -47.03 15.78
C ARG A 450 -33.76 -48.35 16.12
N GLU A 451 -32.43 -48.40 16.10
CA GLU A 451 -31.71 -49.65 16.34
C GLU A 451 -31.70 -50.04 17.81
N LYS A 452 -31.45 -51.32 18.08
CA LYS A 452 -31.51 -51.89 19.42
C LYS A 452 -30.28 -51.53 20.25
N ASP A 453 -29.13 -51.43 19.60
CA ASP A 453 -27.83 -51.29 20.26
C ASP A 453 -27.43 -49.82 20.47
N THR A 454 -28.16 -48.88 19.86
CA THR A 454 -28.11 -47.43 20.11
C THR A 454 -28.29 -47.06 21.58
N ALA A 455 -29.11 -47.80 22.34
CA ALA A 455 -29.22 -47.60 23.79
C ALA A 455 -27.93 -47.97 24.56
N ALA A 456 -27.10 -48.86 24.01
CA ALA A 456 -25.78 -49.17 24.57
C ALA A 456 -24.72 -48.17 24.08
N TRP A 457 -24.82 -47.70 22.83
CA TRP A 457 -23.94 -46.64 22.31
C TRP A 457 -24.15 -45.31 23.05
N LEU A 458 -25.39 -44.85 23.24
CA LEU A 458 -25.72 -43.63 24.00
C LEU A 458 -25.20 -43.66 25.44
N ARG A 459 -25.20 -44.86 26.06
CA ARG A 459 -24.65 -45.09 27.40
C ARG A 459 -23.12 -44.96 27.42
N GLN A 460 -22.43 -45.39 26.37
CA GLN A 460 -20.99 -45.26 26.23
C GLN A 460 -20.59 -43.80 25.94
N GLU A 461 -21.33 -43.13 25.05
CA GLU A 461 -21.13 -41.73 24.66
C GLU A 461 -21.40 -40.75 25.82
N TYR A 462 -22.31 -41.07 26.74
CA TYR A 462 -22.56 -40.27 27.93
C TYR A 462 -21.32 -40.12 28.85
N GLY A 463 -20.38 -41.07 28.79
CA GLY A 463 -19.10 -41.04 29.49
C GLY A 463 -19.02 -41.99 30.70
N ASP A 464 -20.14 -42.23 31.38
CA ASP A 464 -20.21 -43.10 32.55
C ASP A 464 -20.90 -44.44 32.26
N GLY A 465 -20.30 -45.54 32.72
CA GLY A 465 -20.80 -46.91 32.54
C GLY A 465 -22.07 -47.27 33.34
N LEU A 466 -22.91 -46.29 33.71
CA LEU A 466 -24.08 -46.46 34.57
C LEU A 466 -25.16 -47.38 33.94
N PRO A 467 -25.81 -48.26 34.72
CA PRO A 467 -26.79 -49.22 34.19
C PRO A 467 -28.07 -48.54 33.65
N ALA A 468 -28.32 -47.30 34.06
CA ALA A 468 -29.41 -46.43 33.64
C ALA A 468 -28.95 -44.96 33.75
N PHE A 469 -29.67 -44.06 33.09
CA PHE A 469 -29.37 -42.63 33.04
C PHE A 469 -29.88 -41.94 34.32
N PRO A 470 -29.04 -41.22 35.09
CA PRO A 470 -29.46 -40.54 36.30
C PRO A 470 -30.28 -39.30 35.97
N VAL A 471 -31.35 -39.04 36.73
CA VAL A 471 -32.10 -37.77 36.67
C VAL A 471 -32.21 -37.20 38.07
N THR A 472 -31.72 -35.97 38.24
CA THR A 472 -31.71 -35.22 39.51
C THR A 472 -32.25 -33.82 39.29
N ALA A 473 -33.42 -33.50 39.87
CA ALA A 473 -34.04 -32.18 39.77
C ALA A 473 -34.86 -31.89 41.05
N ASP A 474 -34.58 -30.77 41.74
CA ASP A 474 -35.33 -30.22 42.88
C ASP A 474 -35.99 -31.24 43.82
N GLY A 475 -35.15 -32.08 44.44
CA GLY A 475 -35.58 -33.07 45.45
C GLY A 475 -36.21 -34.36 44.87
N ALA A 476 -36.34 -34.47 43.55
CA ALA A 476 -36.60 -35.72 42.85
C ALA A 476 -35.27 -36.31 42.32
N ALA A 477 -35.08 -37.61 42.52
CA ALA A 477 -33.93 -38.35 42.02
C ALA A 477 -34.33 -39.78 41.65
N GLY A 478 -33.83 -40.30 40.52
CA GLY A 478 -34.08 -41.67 40.10
C GLY A 478 -33.57 -41.99 38.69
N ASP A 479 -33.54 -43.29 38.38
CA ASP A 479 -32.83 -43.81 37.21
C ASP A 479 -33.78 -44.10 36.03
N VAL A 480 -33.39 -43.66 34.84
CA VAL A 480 -34.15 -43.84 33.59
C VAL A 480 -33.47 -44.87 32.69
N PRO A 481 -34.14 -45.98 32.32
CA PRO A 481 -33.53 -46.97 31.43
C PRO A 481 -33.15 -46.38 30.07
N TRP A 482 -31.93 -46.68 29.58
CA TRP A 482 -31.39 -46.18 28.32
C TRP A 482 -32.32 -46.33 27.09
N PRO A 483 -33.10 -47.42 26.90
CA PRO A 483 -34.08 -47.51 25.81
C PRO A 483 -35.27 -46.52 25.90
N LYS A 484 -35.52 -45.91 27.08
CA LYS A 484 -36.45 -44.78 27.22
C LYS A 484 -35.76 -43.45 26.87
N VAL A 485 -34.48 -43.29 27.25
CA VAL A 485 -33.64 -42.13 26.90
C VAL A 485 -33.50 -42.00 25.38
N GLN A 486 -33.10 -43.08 24.69
CA GLN A 486 -33.02 -43.15 23.22
C GLN A 486 -34.30 -42.63 22.54
N ARG A 487 -35.47 -43.09 23.00
CA ARG A 487 -36.77 -42.66 22.46
C ARG A 487 -37.07 -41.19 22.72
N ARG A 488 -36.63 -40.65 23.86
CA ARG A 488 -36.86 -39.23 24.19
C ARG A 488 -35.89 -38.31 23.47
N ILE A 489 -34.62 -38.68 23.31
CA ILE A 489 -33.65 -38.00 22.44
C ILE A 489 -34.18 -37.95 20.99
N ALA A 490 -34.62 -39.09 20.43
CA ALA A 490 -35.21 -39.14 19.09
C ALA A 490 -36.44 -38.23 18.93
N GLN A 491 -37.18 -37.96 20.02
CA GLN A 491 -38.31 -37.05 20.00
C GLN A 491 -37.88 -35.58 20.20
N LEU A 492 -36.93 -35.28 21.09
CA LEU A 492 -36.42 -33.93 21.31
C LEU A 492 -35.65 -33.40 20.09
N ILE A 493 -34.86 -34.24 19.39
CA ILE A 493 -34.25 -33.88 18.11
C ILE A 493 -35.32 -33.56 17.07
N LYS A 494 -36.42 -34.34 17.01
CA LYS A 494 -37.53 -34.08 16.07
C LYS A 494 -38.36 -32.84 16.44
N GLU A 495 -38.45 -32.49 17.71
CA GLU A 495 -39.11 -31.28 18.21
C GLU A 495 -38.21 -30.04 18.16
N ASP A 496 -36.94 -30.18 17.73
CA ASP A 496 -35.86 -29.19 17.77
C ASP A 496 -35.61 -28.59 19.18
N ARG A 497 -35.68 -29.47 20.18
CA ARG A 497 -35.60 -29.16 21.62
C ARG A 497 -34.52 -29.98 22.35
N PHE A 498 -33.55 -30.54 21.61
CA PHE A 498 -32.44 -31.29 22.22
C PHE A 498 -31.34 -30.37 22.76
N TYR A 499 -31.03 -29.29 22.04
CA TYR A 499 -30.21 -28.18 22.52
C TYR A 499 -31.05 -27.20 23.37
N THR A 500 -30.40 -26.37 24.19
CA THR A 500 -31.03 -25.20 24.78
C THR A 500 -30.97 -24.00 23.81
N GLN A 501 -31.78 -22.96 24.04
CA GLN A 501 -31.74 -21.74 23.22
C GLN A 501 -30.34 -21.07 23.28
N GLU A 502 -29.78 -20.97 24.49
CA GLU A 502 -28.42 -20.46 24.73
C GLU A 502 -27.32 -21.29 24.04
N GLU A 503 -27.58 -22.57 23.76
CA GLU A 503 -26.69 -23.41 22.98
C GLU A 503 -26.85 -23.24 21.47
N GLN A 504 -28.06 -22.94 20.99
CA GLN A 504 -28.32 -22.65 19.57
C GLN A 504 -27.78 -21.28 19.16
N ASP A 505 -27.87 -20.28 20.04
CA ASP A 505 -27.48 -18.89 19.76
C ASP A 505 -25.96 -18.64 19.90
N ARG A 506 -25.19 -19.57 20.46
CA ARG A 506 -23.74 -19.43 20.68
C ARG A 506 -22.93 -19.97 19.49
N PHE A 507 -22.33 -19.07 18.71
CA PHE A 507 -21.54 -19.37 17.51
C PHE A 507 -20.42 -20.42 17.69
N ASP A 508 -19.84 -20.56 18.89
CA ASP A 508 -18.81 -21.57 19.17
C ASP A 508 -19.35 -23.02 19.17
N ASN A 509 -20.67 -23.21 19.23
CA ASN A 509 -21.33 -24.52 19.24
C ASN A 509 -21.65 -25.06 17.83
N ILE A 510 -21.11 -24.47 16.77
CA ILE A 510 -21.40 -24.89 15.39
C ILE A 510 -20.62 -26.17 15.05
N ASP A 511 -21.31 -27.31 14.83
CA ASP A 511 -20.66 -28.58 14.42
C ASP A 511 -19.92 -28.43 13.07
N PRO A 512 -18.57 -28.48 13.05
CA PRO A 512 -17.79 -28.28 11.82
C PRO A 512 -17.94 -29.44 10.82
N ILE A 513 -18.39 -30.62 11.28
CA ILE A 513 -18.66 -31.78 10.42
C ILE A 513 -20.02 -31.58 9.73
N ALA A 514 -21.03 -31.10 10.45
CA ALA A 514 -22.33 -30.76 9.85
C ALA A 514 -22.22 -29.65 8.80
N ILE A 515 -21.34 -28.65 9.01
CA ILE A 515 -20.99 -27.66 7.97
C ILE A 515 -20.36 -28.34 6.76
N ARG A 516 -19.38 -29.24 6.93
CA ARG A 516 -18.71 -29.94 5.82
C ARG A 516 -19.68 -30.83 5.03
N GLU A 517 -20.59 -31.55 5.70
CA GLU A 517 -21.67 -32.30 5.04
C GLU A 517 -22.58 -31.36 4.22
N ALA A 518 -23.07 -30.27 4.83
CA ALA A 518 -23.97 -29.33 4.16
C ALA A 518 -23.30 -28.53 3.02
N LEU A 519 -21.99 -28.33 3.06
CA LEU A 519 -21.20 -27.76 1.96
C LEU A 519 -21.01 -28.78 0.83
N ALA A 520 -20.71 -30.05 1.16
CA ALA A 520 -20.54 -31.11 0.17
C ALA A 520 -21.85 -31.42 -0.58
N GLU A 521 -23.00 -31.40 0.11
CA GLU A 521 -24.33 -31.48 -0.50
C GLU A 521 -24.59 -30.34 -1.51
N ARG A 522 -23.96 -29.17 -1.31
CA ARG A 522 -24.02 -27.99 -2.19
C ARG A 522 -22.86 -27.92 -3.20
N GLY A 523 -22.11 -29.01 -3.37
CA GLY A 523 -21.01 -29.11 -4.35
C GLY A 523 -19.66 -28.53 -3.89
N ILE A 524 -19.53 -28.09 -2.63
CA ILE A 524 -18.29 -27.53 -2.08
C ILE A 524 -17.59 -28.58 -1.21
N VAL A 525 -16.43 -29.06 -1.65
CA VAL A 525 -15.62 -30.08 -0.95
C VAL A 525 -14.23 -29.52 -0.72
N ASP A 526 -13.70 -29.66 0.50
CA ASP A 526 -12.40 -29.13 0.94
C ASP A 526 -12.14 -27.65 0.57
N GLY A 527 -13.22 -26.84 0.54
CA GLY A 527 -13.18 -25.42 0.19
C GLY A 527 -13.18 -25.12 -1.31
N GLN A 528 -13.29 -26.13 -2.17
CA GLN A 528 -13.37 -25.97 -3.63
C GLN A 528 -14.76 -26.32 -4.16
N VAL A 529 -15.24 -25.55 -5.15
CA VAL A 529 -16.46 -25.89 -5.90
C VAL A 529 -16.15 -27.04 -6.85
N THR A 530 -16.61 -28.23 -6.49
CA THR A 530 -16.42 -29.48 -7.26
C THR A 530 -17.61 -29.81 -8.15
N ASP A 531 -18.79 -29.25 -7.82
CA ASP A 531 -20.01 -29.38 -8.61
C ASP A 531 -20.73 -28.01 -8.63
N PRO A 532 -20.46 -27.16 -9.63
CA PRO A 532 -21.05 -25.83 -9.71
C PRO A 532 -22.56 -25.88 -9.97
N GLU A 533 -23.06 -26.89 -10.70
CA GLU A 533 -24.51 -27.04 -10.91
C GLU A 533 -25.24 -27.27 -9.58
N LYS A 534 -24.69 -28.01 -8.62
CA LYS A 534 -25.29 -28.12 -7.27
C LYS A 534 -25.26 -26.80 -6.51
N LEU A 535 -24.22 -25.99 -6.68
CA LEU A 535 -24.09 -24.69 -6.00
C LEU A 535 -25.08 -23.67 -6.57
N ASP A 536 -25.16 -23.53 -7.90
CA ASP A 536 -26.08 -22.62 -8.60
C ASP A 536 -27.56 -23.01 -8.41
N ASN A 537 -27.82 -24.29 -8.11
CA ASN A 537 -29.16 -24.78 -7.76
C ASN A 537 -29.53 -24.59 -6.27
N ALA A 538 -28.60 -24.16 -5.41
CA ALA A 538 -28.88 -23.95 -3.99
C ALA A 538 -29.89 -22.81 -3.77
N PRO A 539 -30.88 -22.94 -2.86
CA PRO A 539 -31.91 -21.92 -2.65
C PRO A 539 -31.37 -20.53 -2.31
N PHE A 540 -30.28 -20.47 -1.52
CA PHE A 540 -29.60 -19.21 -1.18
C PHE A 540 -28.94 -18.56 -2.40
N ILE A 541 -28.18 -19.32 -3.20
CA ILE A 541 -27.53 -18.79 -4.41
C ILE A 541 -28.57 -18.31 -5.43
N ARG A 542 -29.67 -19.06 -5.61
CA ARG A 542 -30.80 -18.62 -6.46
C ARG A 542 -31.53 -17.40 -5.94
N GLN A 543 -31.54 -17.17 -4.63
CA GLN A 543 -32.10 -15.95 -4.05
C GLN A 543 -31.15 -14.78 -4.24
N VAL A 544 -29.86 -14.93 -3.91
CA VAL A 544 -28.82 -13.92 -4.14
C VAL A 544 -28.74 -13.53 -5.62
N MET A 545 -28.78 -14.49 -6.55
CA MET A 545 -28.80 -14.19 -7.99
C MET A 545 -30.08 -13.45 -8.41
N ARG A 546 -31.23 -13.71 -7.78
CA ARG A 546 -32.46 -12.94 -8.00
C ARG A 546 -32.40 -11.54 -7.40
N ASP A 547 -31.79 -11.39 -6.23
CA ASP A 547 -31.65 -10.10 -5.56
C ASP A 547 -30.65 -9.23 -6.35
N VAL A 548 -29.58 -9.83 -6.89
CA VAL A 548 -28.66 -9.20 -7.85
C VAL A 548 -29.37 -8.89 -9.18
N GLU A 549 -30.19 -9.78 -9.74
CA GLU A 549 -31.00 -9.49 -10.93
C GLU A 549 -32.05 -8.38 -10.69
N ALA A 550 -32.60 -8.28 -9.48
CA ALA A 550 -33.54 -7.24 -9.09
C ALA A 550 -32.84 -5.88 -8.90
N ILE A 551 -31.73 -5.84 -8.17
CA ILE A 551 -30.89 -4.64 -8.01
C ILE A 551 -30.41 -4.15 -9.39
N ALA A 552 -29.89 -5.06 -10.23
CA ALA A 552 -29.46 -4.73 -11.60
C ALA A 552 -30.63 -4.41 -12.55
N ALA A 553 -31.88 -4.65 -12.18
CA ALA A 553 -33.07 -4.19 -12.90
C ALA A 553 -33.52 -2.81 -12.41
N GLU A 554 -33.48 -2.55 -11.11
CA GLU A 554 -33.77 -1.25 -10.49
C GLU A 554 -32.73 -0.19 -10.93
N GLU A 555 -31.43 -0.51 -10.88
CA GLU A 555 -30.34 0.32 -11.42
C GLU A 555 -30.57 0.67 -12.90
N ARG A 556 -31.04 -0.28 -13.71
CA ARG A 556 -31.34 -0.08 -15.15
C ARG A 556 -32.60 0.74 -15.42
N THR A 557 -33.38 1.08 -14.40
CA THR A 557 -34.56 1.94 -14.55
C THR A 557 -34.36 3.39 -14.09
N GLU A 558 -33.25 3.71 -13.42
CA GLU A 558 -33.00 5.08 -12.90
C GLU A 558 -31.61 5.66 -13.26
N ALA A 559 -30.74 4.91 -13.95
CA ALA A 559 -29.45 5.40 -14.43
C ALA A 559 -29.38 5.63 -15.96
N GLU A 560 -29.24 6.89 -16.37
CA GLU A 560 -28.37 7.20 -17.51
C GLU A 560 -26.93 6.75 -17.18
N PRO A 561 -26.08 6.37 -18.16
CA PRO A 561 -24.71 5.97 -17.85
C PRO A 561 -23.99 7.10 -17.08
N PRO A 562 -23.25 6.79 -16.00
CA PRO A 562 -22.58 7.81 -15.22
C PRO A 562 -21.60 8.57 -16.11
N ALA A 563 -21.77 9.90 -16.17
CA ALA A 563 -21.04 10.76 -17.09
C ALA A 563 -19.53 10.49 -17.01
N THR A 564 -18.89 10.27 -18.16
CA THR A 564 -17.48 9.87 -18.16
C THR A 564 -16.60 10.99 -17.61
N VAL A 565 -15.39 10.65 -17.13
CA VAL A 565 -14.40 11.65 -16.66
C VAL A 565 -14.17 12.75 -17.71
N ARG A 566 -14.26 12.40 -19.00
CA ARG A 566 -14.19 13.33 -20.12
C ARG A 566 -15.43 14.24 -20.20
N GLU A 567 -16.64 13.70 -20.14
CA GLU A 567 -17.87 14.50 -20.14
C GLU A 567 -17.95 15.45 -18.94
N ILE A 568 -17.52 15.00 -17.76
CA ILE A 568 -17.46 15.84 -16.55
C ILE A 568 -16.41 16.96 -16.73
N TYR A 569 -15.26 16.66 -17.33
CA TYR A 569 -14.24 17.65 -17.68
C TYR A 569 -14.78 18.69 -18.68
N GLU A 570 -15.36 18.25 -19.80
CA GLU A 570 -15.92 19.12 -20.85
C GLU A 570 -17.11 19.96 -20.34
N LYS A 571 -17.93 19.42 -19.41
CA LYS A 571 -19.02 20.12 -18.71
C LYS A 571 -18.50 21.25 -17.80
N TYR A 572 -17.44 21.00 -17.03
CA TYR A 572 -17.02 21.92 -15.96
C TYR A 572 -15.87 22.86 -16.31
N LEU A 573 -14.98 22.52 -17.25
CA LEU A 573 -13.93 23.40 -17.75
C LEU A 573 -14.43 24.82 -18.07
N PRO A 574 -15.49 25.04 -18.89
CA PRO A 574 -15.96 26.40 -19.20
C PRO A 574 -16.56 27.12 -17.98
N ILE A 575 -17.16 26.40 -17.02
CA ILE A 575 -17.77 26.97 -15.80
C ILE A 575 -16.69 27.44 -14.84
N VAL A 576 -15.63 26.66 -14.64
CA VAL A 576 -14.46 27.04 -13.83
C VAL A 576 -13.75 28.23 -14.48
N ARG A 577 -13.54 28.20 -15.80
CA ARG A 577 -12.95 29.30 -16.58
C ARG A 577 -13.72 30.61 -16.43
N GLU A 578 -15.06 30.60 -16.52
CA GLU A 578 -15.88 31.81 -16.32
C GLU A 578 -15.72 32.37 -14.89
N LYS A 579 -15.77 31.51 -13.88
CA LYS A 579 -15.58 31.89 -12.47
C LYS A 579 -14.20 32.50 -12.22
N VAL A 580 -13.14 31.94 -12.80
CA VAL A 580 -11.76 32.46 -12.71
C VAL A 580 -11.62 33.81 -13.44
N LEU A 581 -12.19 33.98 -14.64
CA LEU A 581 -12.27 35.28 -15.33
C LEU A 581 -13.06 36.34 -14.56
N ALA A 582 -13.91 35.95 -13.61
CA ALA A 582 -14.65 36.85 -12.74
C ALA A 582 -13.91 37.18 -11.42
N ASP A 583 -12.94 36.36 -10.99
CA ASP A 583 -12.25 36.47 -9.71
C ASP A 583 -11.48 37.80 -9.57
N LYS A 584 -11.70 38.51 -8.45
CA LYS A 584 -11.14 39.86 -8.27
C LYS A 584 -9.65 39.86 -7.93
N PRO A 585 -9.16 39.04 -6.98
CA PRO A 585 -7.71 38.90 -6.75
C PRO A 585 -6.93 38.57 -8.03
N TYR A 586 -7.31 37.53 -8.78
CA TYR A 586 -6.57 37.08 -9.96
C TYR A 586 -6.51 38.13 -11.06
N ARG A 587 -7.63 38.81 -11.34
CA ARG A 587 -7.68 39.94 -12.29
C ARG A 587 -6.85 41.14 -11.84
N ASN A 588 -6.66 41.33 -10.54
CA ASN A 588 -5.76 42.37 -10.02
C ASN A 588 -4.30 41.93 -10.16
N ALA A 589 -3.97 40.67 -9.88
CA ALA A 589 -2.62 40.13 -10.07
C ALA A 589 -2.18 40.21 -11.54
N CYS A 590 -3.01 39.72 -12.48
CA CYS A 590 -2.75 39.81 -13.94
C CYS A 590 -2.52 41.25 -14.46
N ARG A 591 -2.93 42.28 -13.70
CA ARG A 591 -2.83 43.70 -14.10
C ARG A 591 -1.76 44.50 -13.39
N ASN A 592 -1.27 44.04 -12.23
CA ASN A 592 -0.41 44.82 -11.35
C ASN A 592 0.80 44.04 -10.82
N SER A 593 0.87 42.73 -11.07
CA SER A 593 1.95 41.83 -10.67
C SER A 593 2.69 41.29 -11.91
N ASP A 594 3.76 40.54 -11.66
CA ASP A 594 4.41 39.69 -12.67
C ASP A 594 3.58 38.43 -13.00
N ARG A 595 4.02 37.69 -14.02
CA ARG A 595 3.38 36.44 -14.47
C ARG A 595 3.34 35.39 -13.36
N GLU A 596 4.40 35.28 -12.59
CA GLU A 596 4.57 34.37 -11.46
C GLU A 596 3.47 34.55 -10.41
N ASN A 597 3.36 35.74 -9.82
CA ASN A 597 2.29 36.04 -8.85
C ASN A 597 0.88 35.97 -9.46
N ALA A 598 0.73 36.27 -10.76
CA ALA A 598 -0.55 36.13 -11.45
C ALA A 598 -0.97 34.65 -11.61
N MET A 599 -0.05 33.74 -11.94
CA MET A 599 -0.35 32.31 -12.04
C MET A 599 -0.72 31.70 -10.68
N ILE A 600 -0.02 32.08 -9.60
CA ILE A 600 -0.33 31.66 -8.22
C ILE A 600 -1.76 32.07 -7.81
N GLU A 601 -2.10 33.36 -7.92
CA GLU A 601 -3.43 33.85 -7.58
C GLU A 601 -4.51 33.29 -8.53
N GLY A 602 -4.11 32.86 -9.73
CA GLY A 602 -4.95 32.09 -10.65
C GLY A 602 -5.24 30.69 -10.12
N ALA A 603 -4.25 29.96 -9.63
CA ALA A 603 -4.43 28.62 -9.08
C ALA A 603 -5.34 28.66 -7.83
N GLU A 604 -5.17 29.68 -6.99
CA GLU A 604 -6.09 29.95 -5.88
C GLU A 604 -7.48 30.40 -6.37
N ALA A 605 -7.59 31.14 -7.47
CA ALA A 605 -8.88 31.44 -8.10
C ALA A 605 -9.56 30.17 -8.68
N VAL A 606 -8.81 29.21 -9.21
CA VAL A 606 -9.33 27.89 -9.64
C VAL A 606 -9.86 27.12 -8.42
N LYS A 607 -9.11 27.05 -7.31
CA LYS A 607 -9.58 26.44 -6.05
C LYS A 607 -10.88 27.10 -5.57
N ARG A 608 -10.93 28.44 -5.49
CA ARG A 608 -12.14 29.22 -5.15
C ARG A 608 -13.30 28.98 -6.12
N ALA A 609 -13.02 28.85 -7.42
CA ALA A 609 -14.03 28.56 -8.43
C ALA A 609 -14.61 27.16 -8.26
N VAL A 610 -13.78 26.15 -8.01
CA VAL A 610 -14.17 24.75 -7.80
C VAL A 610 -14.97 24.56 -6.51
N LEU A 611 -14.53 25.16 -5.39
CA LEU A 611 -15.27 25.18 -4.13
C LEU A 611 -16.69 25.78 -4.25
N SER A 612 -16.96 26.56 -5.30
CA SER A 612 -18.28 27.12 -5.61
C SER A 612 -19.08 26.31 -6.65
N ILE A 613 -18.76 25.02 -6.82
CA ILE A 613 -19.45 24.06 -7.68
C ILE A 613 -19.88 22.87 -6.82
N GLU A 614 -21.14 22.88 -6.36
CA GLU A 614 -21.74 21.87 -5.47
C GLU A 614 -22.09 20.54 -6.18
N ASP A 615 -21.29 20.09 -7.16
CA ASP A 615 -21.46 18.78 -7.83
C ASP A 615 -20.45 17.78 -7.25
N THR A 616 -20.95 16.77 -6.55
CA THR A 616 -20.14 15.78 -5.82
C THR A 616 -19.33 14.86 -6.73
N ALA A 617 -19.75 14.63 -7.98
CA ALA A 617 -18.98 13.84 -8.94
C ALA A 617 -17.80 14.64 -9.52
N PHE A 618 -18.01 15.94 -9.75
CA PHE A 618 -16.96 16.86 -10.16
C PHE A 618 -15.93 17.09 -9.05
N LEU A 619 -16.37 17.46 -7.84
CA LEU A 619 -15.48 17.67 -6.69
C LEU A 619 -14.67 16.40 -6.40
N ARG A 620 -15.31 15.23 -6.44
CA ARG A 620 -14.61 13.96 -6.27
C ARG A 620 -13.51 13.74 -7.31
N LEU A 621 -13.74 14.02 -8.60
CA LEU A 621 -12.69 13.91 -9.61
C LEU A 621 -11.59 14.96 -9.43
N TYR A 622 -11.91 16.15 -8.93
CA TYR A 622 -10.93 17.21 -8.64
C TYR A 622 -10.03 16.89 -7.43
N TYR A 623 -10.50 16.10 -6.46
CA TYR A 623 -9.75 15.76 -5.24
C TYR A 623 -9.19 14.31 -5.21
N ASP A 624 -9.87 13.34 -5.83
CA ASP A 624 -9.41 11.94 -5.88
C ASP A 624 -8.46 11.64 -7.07
N LEU A 625 -8.32 12.55 -8.04
CA LEU A 625 -7.59 12.29 -9.29
C LEU A 625 -6.74 13.48 -9.75
N ALA A 626 -5.45 13.49 -9.38
CA ALA A 626 -4.51 14.54 -9.75
C ALA A 626 -4.46 14.80 -11.28
N SER A 627 -4.61 13.79 -12.13
CA SER A 627 -4.62 14.03 -13.59
C SER A 627 -5.82 14.84 -14.09
N PHE A 628 -6.96 14.81 -13.39
CA PHE A 628 -8.09 15.68 -13.67
C PHE A 628 -7.84 17.09 -13.12
N HIS A 629 -7.41 17.18 -11.86
CA HIS A 629 -6.99 18.42 -11.19
C HIS A 629 -5.99 19.23 -12.05
N ASN A 630 -4.92 18.57 -12.45
CA ASN A 630 -3.76 19.15 -13.13
C ASN A 630 -4.10 19.61 -14.56
N ASN A 631 -4.91 18.84 -15.29
CA ASN A 631 -5.39 19.26 -16.61
C ASN A 631 -6.34 20.46 -16.50
N LEU A 632 -7.24 20.49 -15.51
CA LEU A 632 -8.18 21.58 -15.29
C LEU A 632 -7.45 22.89 -14.95
N HIS A 633 -6.52 22.86 -13.97
CA HIS A 633 -5.71 24.01 -13.62
C HIS A 633 -4.91 24.53 -14.80
N ARG A 634 -4.15 23.67 -15.50
CA ARG A 634 -3.35 24.11 -16.65
C ARG A 634 -4.21 24.77 -17.73
N ALA A 635 -5.29 24.11 -18.16
CA ALA A 635 -6.15 24.61 -19.24
C ALA A 635 -6.83 25.93 -18.86
N VAL A 636 -7.37 26.04 -17.64
CA VAL A 636 -7.98 27.30 -17.17
C VAL A 636 -6.93 28.40 -17.10
N LEU A 637 -5.78 28.18 -16.45
CA LEU A 637 -4.76 29.21 -16.26
C LEU A 637 -4.16 29.71 -17.59
N GLU A 638 -3.90 28.80 -18.52
CA GLU A 638 -3.36 29.13 -19.84
C GLU A 638 -4.33 30.01 -20.64
N GLU A 639 -5.62 29.64 -20.70
CA GLU A 639 -6.66 30.43 -21.36
C GLU A 639 -6.94 31.77 -20.64
N THR A 640 -7.08 31.78 -19.31
CA THR A 640 -7.50 32.98 -18.58
C THR A 640 -6.38 33.99 -18.40
N TYR A 641 -5.12 33.57 -18.35
CA TYR A 641 -3.98 34.49 -18.25
C TYR A 641 -3.79 35.26 -19.56
N ALA A 642 -3.88 34.58 -20.71
CA ALA A 642 -3.88 35.24 -22.01
C ALA A 642 -5.03 36.26 -22.12
N ALA A 643 -6.26 35.84 -21.88
CA ALA A 643 -7.46 36.68 -21.97
C ALA A 643 -7.48 37.89 -20.99
N LEU A 644 -6.64 37.89 -19.95
CA LEU A 644 -6.52 39.00 -18.99
C LEU A 644 -5.30 39.90 -19.21
N THR A 645 -4.32 39.48 -20.02
CA THR A 645 -3.04 40.20 -20.24
C THR A 645 -2.80 40.64 -21.69
N GLU A 646 -3.55 40.12 -22.66
CA GLU A 646 -3.53 40.64 -24.03
C GLU A 646 -3.92 42.14 -24.06
N PRO A 647 -3.14 42.99 -24.76
CA PRO A 647 -3.51 44.38 -24.94
C PRO A 647 -4.72 44.49 -25.88
N PRO A 648 -5.65 45.44 -25.64
CA PRO A 648 -6.77 45.64 -26.56
C PRO A 648 -6.26 46.01 -27.95
N ALA A 649 -6.74 45.29 -28.97
CA ALA A 649 -6.34 45.50 -30.35
C ALA A 649 -6.50 46.98 -30.77
N PRO A 650 -5.54 47.54 -31.52
CA PRO A 650 -5.56 48.96 -31.87
C PRO A 650 -6.77 49.31 -32.75
N ASP A 651 -7.36 50.48 -32.53
CA ASP A 651 -8.41 51.01 -33.39
C ASP A 651 -7.83 51.39 -34.76
N LEU A 652 -7.99 50.48 -35.73
CA LEU A 652 -7.57 50.69 -37.12
C LEU A 652 -8.61 51.45 -37.95
N SER A 653 -9.73 51.90 -37.37
CA SER A 653 -10.80 52.54 -38.14
C SER A 653 -10.36 53.88 -38.75
N GLY A 654 -10.41 53.96 -40.08
CA GLY A 654 -10.02 55.14 -40.84
C GLY A 654 -8.55 55.19 -41.31
N GLN A 655 -7.73 54.17 -41.01
CA GLN A 655 -6.40 54.06 -41.61
C GLN A 655 -6.48 53.62 -43.10
N PRO A 656 -5.53 54.05 -43.96
CA PRO A 656 -5.54 53.68 -45.38
C PRO A 656 -5.18 52.20 -45.55
N ILE A 657 -5.98 51.49 -46.35
CA ILE A 657 -5.78 50.07 -46.66
C ILE A 657 -5.12 49.95 -48.04
N THR A 658 -4.05 49.17 -48.11
CA THR A 658 -3.37 48.79 -49.36
C THR A 658 -3.26 47.27 -49.44
N ARG A 659 -3.22 46.71 -50.66
CA ARG A 659 -3.09 45.25 -50.86
C ARG A 659 -2.09 44.96 -51.96
N GLU A 660 -1.05 44.22 -51.63
CA GLU A 660 -0.09 43.66 -52.60
C GLU A 660 -0.14 42.14 -52.53
N ARG A 661 -0.64 41.51 -53.61
CA ARG A 661 -0.96 40.07 -53.67
C ARG A 661 -1.89 39.66 -52.53
N ASP A 662 -1.38 38.94 -51.54
CA ASP A 662 -2.15 38.39 -50.42
C ASP A 662 -1.89 39.15 -49.11
N THR A 663 -0.89 40.04 -49.09
CA THR A 663 -0.63 40.94 -47.97
C THR A 663 -1.58 42.14 -48.04
N ILE A 664 -2.33 42.38 -46.95
CA ILE A 664 -3.13 43.60 -46.74
C ILE A 664 -2.43 44.44 -45.68
N THR A 665 -1.96 45.63 -46.07
CA THR A 665 -1.25 46.54 -45.18
C THR A 665 -2.14 47.73 -44.84
N ILE A 666 -2.37 47.95 -43.55
CA ILE A 666 -3.16 49.08 -43.04
C ILE A 666 -2.23 50.10 -42.38
N GLY A 667 -2.28 51.35 -42.84
CA GLY A 667 -1.49 52.47 -42.32
C GLY A 667 -0.50 53.07 -43.33
N ASN A 668 0.21 54.12 -42.89
CA ASN A 668 1.22 54.85 -43.68
C ASN A 668 2.45 55.14 -42.81
N GLY A 669 3.28 54.12 -42.58
CA GLY A 669 4.53 54.22 -41.81
C GLY A 669 4.82 52.94 -41.01
N GLU A 670 6.01 52.85 -40.42
CA GLU A 670 6.28 51.83 -39.40
C GLU A 670 5.54 52.19 -38.09
N PRO A 671 4.97 51.21 -37.36
CA PRO A 671 4.95 49.77 -37.64
C PRO A 671 3.78 49.34 -38.54
N THR A 672 4.09 48.54 -39.57
CA THR A 672 3.08 47.82 -40.36
C THR A 672 2.39 46.79 -39.50
N HIS A 673 1.06 46.89 -39.36
CA HIS A 673 0.26 45.86 -38.71
C HIS A 673 -0.13 44.82 -39.74
N GLU A 674 0.45 43.63 -39.64
CA GLU A 674 -0.06 42.43 -40.31
C GLU A 674 -1.28 41.93 -39.52
N ILE A 675 -2.36 41.61 -40.23
CA ILE A 675 -3.62 41.15 -39.65
C ILE A 675 -3.85 39.75 -40.16
N ASP A 676 -3.75 38.77 -39.28
CA ASP A 676 -4.15 37.40 -39.61
C ASP A 676 -5.68 37.33 -39.63
N ILE A 677 -6.25 36.90 -40.76
CA ILE A 677 -7.70 36.92 -40.97
C ILE A 677 -8.26 35.58 -40.52
N THR A 678 -8.57 35.48 -39.22
CA THR A 678 -9.29 34.34 -38.67
C THR A 678 -10.70 34.27 -39.27
N VAL A 679 -10.89 33.34 -40.20
CA VAL A 679 -12.18 33.01 -40.80
C VAL A 679 -13.04 32.33 -39.73
N SER A 680 -14.32 32.72 -39.60
CA SER A 680 -15.22 32.07 -38.65
C SER A 680 -15.57 30.64 -39.09
N ASP A 681 -15.89 29.74 -38.17
CA ASP A 681 -16.21 28.33 -38.50
C ASP A 681 -17.33 28.22 -39.54
N GLU A 682 -18.34 29.11 -39.48
CA GLU A 682 -19.45 29.16 -40.45
C GLU A 682 -19.00 29.60 -41.85
N GLU A 683 -18.05 30.54 -41.95
CA GLU A 683 -17.44 30.95 -43.22
C GLU A 683 -16.44 29.90 -43.73
N TYR A 684 -15.75 29.19 -42.83
CA TYR A 684 -14.80 28.13 -43.16
C TYR A 684 -15.52 26.91 -43.74
N GLU A 685 -16.64 26.49 -43.15
CA GLU A 685 -17.59 25.51 -43.71
C GLU A 685 -18.11 25.95 -45.08
N ALA A 686 -18.53 27.21 -45.23
CA ALA A 686 -19.00 27.74 -46.51
C ALA A 686 -17.91 27.76 -47.60
N ILE A 687 -16.63 27.89 -47.21
CA ILE A 687 -15.47 27.79 -48.10
C ILE A 687 -15.16 26.31 -48.43
N GLN A 688 -15.17 25.40 -47.46
CA GLN A 688 -14.98 23.96 -47.69
C GLN A 688 -16.05 23.41 -48.65
N GLN A 689 -17.33 23.78 -48.46
CA GLN A 689 -18.42 23.35 -49.35
C GLN A 689 -18.34 23.96 -50.77
N ALA A 690 -17.48 24.95 -50.99
CA ALA A 690 -17.26 25.61 -52.29
C ALA A 690 -15.96 25.16 -53.01
N ILE A 691 -15.04 24.49 -52.32
CA ILE A 691 -13.75 24.02 -52.86
C ILE A 691 -13.73 22.48 -52.82
N PRO A 692 -13.53 21.77 -53.94
CA PRO A 692 -13.45 20.30 -53.92
C PRO A 692 -12.26 19.83 -53.07
N GLU A 693 -12.51 18.89 -52.15
CA GLU A 693 -11.55 18.41 -51.15
C GLU A 693 -10.17 18.09 -51.74
N GLU A 694 -9.14 18.79 -51.24
CA GLU A 694 -7.75 18.45 -51.49
C GLU A 694 -7.30 17.43 -50.43
N LYS A 695 -6.84 16.25 -50.88
CA LYS A 695 -6.66 15.08 -50.01
C LYS A 695 -5.48 15.27 -49.06
N VAL A 696 -5.76 15.34 -47.75
CA VAL A 696 -4.74 15.17 -46.71
C VAL A 696 -4.13 13.77 -46.83
N TYR A 697 -2.81 13.68 -46.95
CA TYR A 697 -2.07 12.43 -46.99
C TYR A 697 -1.57 12.07 -45.59
N ASP A 698 -1.85 10.85 -45.13
CA ASP A 698 -1.29 10.29 -43.89
C ASP A 698 0.00 9.48 -44.21
N PRO A 699 1.19 9.95 -43.78
CA PRO A 699 2.44 9.22 -44.02
C PRO A 699 2.58 7.89 -43.26
N ALA A 700 1.68 7.59 -42.31
CA ALA A 700 1.64 6.31 -41.60
C ALA A 700 0.67 5.29 -42.23
N ALA A 701 -0.15 5.70 -43.21
CA ALA A 701 -1.05 4.80 -43.93
C ALA A 701 -0.31 3.84 -44.88
N SER A 702 -0.98 2.76 -45.30
CA SER A 702 -0.41 1.88 -46.32
C SER A 702 -0.45 2.52 -47.70
N VAL A 703 0.66 2.47 -48.43
CA VAL A 703 0.82 3.09 -49.76
C VAL A 703 -0.09 2.48 -50.83
N TYR A 704 -0.67 1.31 -50.57
CA TYR A 704 -1.66 0.63 -51.40
C TYR A 704 -2.64 -0.17 -50.51
N HIS A 705 -3.88 -0.34 -50.98
CA HIS A 705 -5.01 -0.88 -50.23
C HIS A 705 -5.70 -2.04 -50.94
N GLU A 706 -6.54 -2.78 -50.22
CA GLU A 706 -7.43 -3.77 -50.84
C GLU A 706 -8.45 -3.08 -51.76
N GLY A 707 -8.62 -3.62 -52.97
CA GLY A 707 -9.42 -3.02 -54.04
C GLY A 707 -8.63 -2.21 -55.07
N ASP A 708 -7.38 -1.81 -54.77
CA ASP A 708 -6.54 -1.04 -55.70
C ASP A 708 -6.19 -1.84 -56.96
N THR A 709 -6.03 -1.13 -58.08
CA THR A 709 -5.71 -1.70 -59.41
C THR A 709 -4.27 -1.40 -59.79
N VAL A 710 -3.49 -2.45 -60.03
CA VAL A 710 -2.04 -2.40 -60.26
C VAL A 710 -1.63 -3.17 -61.53
N TYR A 711 -0.56 -2.71 -62.17
CA TYR A 711 -0.09 -3.25 -63.45
C TYR A 711 1.21 -4.02 -63.25
N LEU A 712 1.17 -5.35 -63.36
CA LEU A 712 2.33 -6.23 -63.21
C LEU A 712 2.56 -7.00 -64.51
N ASN A 713 3.80 -7.04 -65.01
CA ASN A 713 4.15 -7.71 -66.27
C ASN A 713 3.28 -7.26 -67.47
N ASN A 714 2.93 -5.97 -67.53
CA ASN A 714 1.99 -5.38 -68.50
C ASN A 714 0.55 -5.94 -68.46
N GLN A 715 0.14 -6.57 -67.37
CA GLN A 715 -1.22 -7.05 -67.12
C GLN A 715 -1.83 -6.38 -65.89
N GLU A 716 -3.13 -6.11 -65.94
CA GLU A 716 -3.93 -5.50 -64.88
C GLU A 716 -4.35 -6.55 -63.82
N TYR A 717 -4.11 -6.23 -62.54
CA TYR A 717 -4.49 -7.01 -61.37
C TYR A 717 -5.17 -6.10 -60.33
N GLN A 718 -6.14 -6.64 -59.60
CA GLN A 718 -6.72 -5.99 -58.42
C GLN A 718 -6.13 -6.61 -57.15
N ILE A 719 -5.77 -5.79 -56.15
CA ILE A 719 -5.40 -6.25 -54.80
C ILE A 719 -6.66 -6.77 -54.11
N THR A 720 -6.61 -8.00 -53.59
CA THR A 720 -7.78 -8.68 -52.98
C THR A 720 -7.59 -9.14 -51.54
N GLU A 721 -6.35 -9.20 -51.05
CA GLU A 721 -6.05 -9.40 -49.63
C GLU A 721 -4.63 -8.88 -49.33
N LEU A 722 -4.47 -8.18 -48.21
CA LEU A 722 -3.19 -7.71 -47.69
C LEU A 722 -2.85 -8.44 -46.38
N ARG A 723 -1.73 -9.18 -46.38
CA ARG A 723 -1.17 -9.84 -45.19
C ARG A 723 0.20 -9.27 -44.85
N GLU A 724 0.69 -9.58 -43.65
CA GLU A 724 1.96 -9.06 -43.11
C GLU A 724 3.15 -9.26 -44.07
N ASP A 725 3.22 -10.42 -44.74
CA ASP A 725 4.32 -10.81 -45.64
C ASP A 725 3.92 -10.96 -47.12
N THR A 726 2.61 -11.01 -47.44
CA THR A 726 2.08 -11.51 -48.71
C THR A 726 0.91 -10.67 -49.23
N VAL A 727 0.90 -10.39 -50.53
CA VAL A 727 -0.17 -9.68 -51.24
C VAL A 727 -0.91 -10.64 -52.19
N GLN A 728 -2.24 -10.70 -52.11
CA GLN A 728 -3.08 -11.45 -53.05
C GLN A 728 -3.63 -10.57 -54.17
N LEU A 729 -3.55 -11.07 -55.40
CA LEU A 729 -3.81 -10.34 -56.64
C LEU A 729 -4.75 -11.14 -57.56
N LEU A 730 -5.79 -10.48 -58.07
CA LEU A 730 -6.77 -11.06 -58.97
C LEU A 730 -6.61 -10.47 -60.39
N PRO A 731 -6.32 -11.27 -61.43
CA PRO A 731 -6.15 -10.76 -62.79
C PRO A 731 -7.48 -10.28 -63.38
N ALA A 732 -7.51 -9.03 -63.87
CA ALA A 732 -8.68 -8.47 -64.53
C ALA A 732 -8.99 -9.16 -65.88
N GLY A 733 -10.27 -9.15 -66.29
CA GLY A 733 -10.71 -9.59 -67.62
C GLY A 733 -10.79 -11.11 -67.86
N MET A 734 -10.56 -11.96 -66.86
CA MET A 734 -10.69 -13.42 -66.99
C MET A 734 -12.07 -13.93 -66.53
N ALA A 735 -12.66 -14.88 -67.29
CA ALA A 735 -13.94 -15.51 -66.92
C ALA A 735 -13.82 -16.51 -65.75
N TYR A 736 -12.61 -17.02 -65.51
CA TYR A 736 -12.25 -17.86 -64.36
C TYR A 736 -10.85 -17.42 -63.87
N PRO A 737 -10.76 -16.31 -63.11
CA PRO A 737 -9.49 -15.80 -62.63
C PRO A 737 -8.90 -16.73 -61.56
N ILE A 738 -7.57 -16.83 -61.53
CA ILE A 738 -6.82 -17.56 -60.51
C ILE A 738 -6.06 -16.53 -59.69
N PHE A 739 -6.19 -16.59 -58.36
CA PHE A 739 -5.46 -15.71 -57.45
C PHE A 739 -3.94 -15.93 -57.57
N ARG A 740 -3.19 -14.84 -57.66
CA ARG A 740 -1.73 -14.81 -57.61
C ARG A 740 -1.32 -14.24 -56.25
N ALA A 741 -0.52 -14.99 -55.51
CA ALA A 741 0.15 -14.48 -54.31
C ALA A 741 1.60 -14.13 -54.62
N GLU A 742 2.09 -13.01 -54.10
CA GLU A 742 3.49 -12.58 -54.16
C GLU A 742 3.92 -12.09 -52.76
N SER A 743 5.19 -12.27 -52.38
CA SER A 743 5.70 -11.67 -51.15
C SER A 743 5.78 -10.15 -51.30
N ARG A 744 5.61 -9.42 -50.20
CA ARG A 744 5.52 -7.95 -50.18
C ARG A 744 6.69 -7.26 -50.90
N GLU A 745 7.92 -7.64 -50.54
CA GLU A 745 9.16 -7.13 -51.18
C GLU A 745 9.15 -7.35 -52.71
N ARG A 746 8.73 -8.54 -53.16
CA ARG A 746 8.68 -8.89 -54.58
C ARG A 746 7.54 -8.19 -55.31
N PHE A 747 6.42 -7.95 -54.63
CA PHE A 747 5.31 -7.16 -55.15
C PHE A 747 5.72 -5.70 -55.37
N GLU A 748 6.35 -5.07 -54.37
CA GLU A 748 6.83 -3.69 -54.45
C GLU A 748 7.91 -3.52 -55.54
N GLN A 749 8.82 -4.49 -55.69
CA GLN A 749 9.75 -4.56 -56.85
C GLN A 749 9.02 -4.67 -58.19
N LEU A 750 7.96 -5.49 -58.28
CA LEU A 750 7.18 -5.63 -59.52
C LEU A 750 6.36 -4.37 -59.85
N LEU A 751 5.90 -3.60 -58.86
CA LEU A 751 5.25 -2.31 -59.08
C LEU A 751 6.20 -1.32 -59.78
N GLN A 752 7.45 -1.22 -59.33
CA GLN A 752 8.47 -0.33 -59.91
C GLN A 752 8.82 -0.65 -61.38
N ASN A 753 8.47 -1.84 -61.89
CA ASN A 753 8.76 -2.25 -63.27
C ASN A 753 7.71 -1.77 -64.30
N ASP A 754 6.57 -1.19 -63.88
CA ASP A 754 5.54 -0.69 -64.80
C ASP A 754 5.14 0.75 -64.43
N LEU A 755 5.42 1.70 -65.33
CA LEU A 755 5.26 3.14 -65.09
C LEU A 755 3.81 3.56 -64.78
N ARG A 756 2.81 2.72 -65.06
CA ARG A 756 1.41 2.99 -64.67
C ARG A 756 1.17 2.91 -63.17
N ASN A 757 2.04 2.23 -62.42
CA ASN A 757 2.00 2.20 -60.96
C ASN A 757 2.58 3.49 -60.33
N GLY A 758 2.98 4.47 -61.15
CA GLY A 758 3.48 5.80 -60.74
C GLY A 758 2.89 6.34 -59.44
N PRO A 759 1.55 6.52 -59.35
CA PRO A 759 0.88 7.07 -58.16
C PRO A 759 1.06 6.28 -56.85
N ILE A 760 1.47 5.01 -56.92
CA ILE A 760 1.79 4.17 -55.77
C ILE A 760 3.32 4.20 -55.55
N THR A 761 4.09 4.01 -56.62
CA THR A 761 5.55 3.96 -56.57
C THR A 761 6.22 5.28 -56.15
N GLU A 762 5.54 6.43 -56.29
CA GLU A 762 6.06 7.73 -55.85
C GLU A 762 6.11 7.85 -54.32
N PHE A 763 5.35 7.03 -53.58
CA PHE A 763 5.30 7.02 -52.12
C PHE A 763 5.95 5.78 -51.48
N LEU A 764 6.28 4.74 -52.28
CA LEU A 764 7.05 3.60 -51.78
C LEU A 764 8.44 4.04 -51.31
N SER A 765 8.82 3.61 -50.11
CA SER A 765 10.16 3.83 -49.56
C SER A 765 11.22 3.03 -50.32
N ALA A 766 12.41 3.62 -50.48
CA ALA A 766 13.60 2.82 -50.73
C ALA A 766 13.89 1.95 -49.49
N ASP A 767 14.35 0.72 -49.73
CA ASP A 767 14.57 -0.31 -48.69
C ASP A 767 15.35 0.24 -47.47
N PRO A 768 14.74 0.29 -46.28
CA PRO A 768 15.35 0.89 -45.10
C PRO A 768 16.54 0.09 -44.55
N GLU A 769 16.69 -1.20 -44.86
CA GLU A 769 17.91 -1.96 -44.51
C GLU A 769 19.09 -1.69 -45.47
N LYS A 770 18.81 -1.02 -46.61
CA LYS A 770 19.83 -0.50 -47.53
C LYS A 770 20.08 1.01 -47.38
N ALA A 771 19.36 1.69 -46.47
CA ALA A 771 19.58 3.09 -46.16
C ALA A 771 20.82 3.26 -45.26
N ASP A 772 21.84 3.98 -45.77
CA ASP A 772 23.14 4.13 -45.12
C ASP A 772 23.03 4.69 -43.69
N GLN A 773 23.82 4.18 -42.76
CA GLN A 773 23.63 4.48 -41.33
C GLN A 773 23.99 5.94 -41.00
N ASP A 774 25.01 6.48 -41.68
CA ASP A 774 25.37 7.90 -41.64
C ASP A 774 24.19 8.79 -42.07
N LEU A 775 23.39 8.34 -43.04
CA LEU A 775 22.22 9.07 -43.55
C LEU A 775 21.08 9.10 -42.52
N ARG A 776 20.96 8.06 -41.69
CA ARG A 776 20.03 8.05 -40.54
C ARG A 776 20.49 9.04 -39.46
N GLU A 777 21.77 9.04 -39.08
CA GLU A 777 22.32 10.02 -38.11
C GLU A 777 22.23 11.46 -38.61
N VAL A 778 22.41 11.70 -39.91
CA VAL A 778 22.20 12.99 -40.58
C VAL A 778 20.77 13.51 -40.38
N LEU A 779 19.76 12.65 -40.56
CA LEU A 779 18.34 12.97 -40.40
C LEU A 779 17.95 13.17 -38.93
N THR A 780 18.43 12.32 -38.02
CA THR A 780 18.08 12.43 -36.60
C THR A 780 18.83 13.57 -35.91
N SER A 781 20.13 13.70 -36.12
CA SER A 781 21.05 14.28 -35.13
C SER A 781 21.90 15.47 -35.60
N GLY A 782 22.09 15.68 -36.92
CA GLY A 782 23.21 16.51 -37.41
C GLY A 782 22.89 17.65 -38.40
N LEU A 783 22.12 17.40 -39.46
CA LEU A 783 22.23 18.22 -40.69
C LEU A 783 20.97 19.03 -41.06
N PHE A 784 19.81 18.66 -40.53
CA PHE A 784 18.55 19.41 -40.70
C PHE A 784 18.18 20.14 -39.41
N THR A 785 17.95 21.45 -39.49
CA THR A 785 17.43 22.24 -38.37
C THR A 785 15.97 21.87 -38.05
N TRP A 786 15.43 22.39 -36.95
CA TRP A 786 14.03 22.18 -36.59
C TRP A 786 13.06 22.70 -37.68
N GLN A 787 13.36 23.87 -38.26
CA GLN A 787 12.60 24.44 -39.39
C GLN A 787 12.70 23.57 -40.66
N ASP A 788 13.88 23.01 -40.95
CA ASP A 788 14.05 22.13 -42.11
C ASP A 788 13.22 20.85 -41.96
N LYS A 789 13.16 20.29 -40.74
CA LYS A 789 12.32 19.13 -40.41
C LYS A 789 10.82 19.47 -40.48
N GLU A 790 10.44 20.68 -40.10
CA GLU A 790 9.07 21.20 -40.25
C GLU A 790 8.65 21.33 -41.72
N TYR A 791 9.50 21.89 -42.59
CA TYR A 791 9.22 21.98 -44.04
C TYR A 791 9.05 20.59 -44.68
N ILE A 792 9.91 19.62 -44.34
CA ILE A 792 9.79 18.24 -44.83
C ILE A 792 8.48 17.60 -44.31
N SER A 793 8.17 17.77 -43.02
CA SER A 793 6.92 17.28 -42.42
C SER A 793 5.67 17.90 -43.04
N ARG A 794 5.76 19.14 -43.55
CA ARG A 794 4.70 19.80 -44.29
C ARG A 794 4.53 19.21 -45.68
N TRP A 795 5.58 19.09 -46.50
CA TRP A 795 5.45 18.52 -47.86
C TRP A 795 4.92 17.08 -47.87
N LEU A 796 5.23 16.29 -46.84
CA LEU A 796 4.68 14.95 -46.65
C LEU A 796 3.17 14.98 -46.36
N ARG A 797 2.69 15.92 -45.51
CA ARG A 797 1.25 16.10 -45.21
C ARG A 797 0.47 16.71 -46.39
N ASP A 798 1.13 17.59 -47.15
CA ASP A 798 0.65 18.15 -48.43
C ASP A 798 0.62 17.10 -49.57
N GLY A 799 0.99 15.83 -49.30
CA GLY A 799 0.91 14.73 -50.26
C GLY A 799 1.94 14.77 -51.39
N GLU A 800 3.09 15.46 -51.21
CA GLU A 800 4.15 15.45 -52.21
C GLU A 800 4.91 14.12 -52.22
N GLY A 801 5.02 13.49 -53.40
CA GLY A 801 5.72 12.23 -53.56
C GLY A 801 7.24 12.32 -53.35
N ASN A 802 7.85 11.19 -53.01
CA ASN A 802 9.25 11.07 -52.59
C ASN A 802 10.22 11.65 -53.63
N THR A 803 9.93 11.50 -54.93
CA THR A 803 10.75 12.04 -56.02
C THR A 803 10.78 13.57 -56.03
N LYS A 804 9.63 14.22 -55.80
CA LYS A 804 9.47 15.67 -55.78
C LYS A 804 10.12 16.29 -54.53
N ILE A 805 9.95 15.63 -53.37
CA ILE A 805 10.64 16.00 -52.11
C ILE A 805 12.16 15.87 -52.27
N ALA A 806 12.65 14.76 -52.84
CA ALA A 806 14.08 14.55 -53.07
C ALA A 806 14.68 15.62 -54.02
N GLN A 807 13.95 16.03 -55.06
CA GLN A 807 14.39 17.13 -55.93
C GLN A 807 14.45 18.46 -55.16
N ARG A 808 13.42 18.82 -54.38
CA ARG A 808 13.42 20.04 -53.55
C ARG A 808 14.59 20.07 -52.56
N LEU A 809 14.87 18.96 -51.89
CA LEU A 809 16.04 18.84 -51.01
C LEU A 809 17.35 18.98 -51.80
N SER A 810 17.47 18.36 -52.97
CA SER A 810 18.65 18.54 -53.83
C SER A 810 18.83 19.99 -54.32
N GLU A 811 17.76 20.78 -54.45
CA GLU A 811 17.80 22.18 -54.87
C GLU A 811 18.10 23.13 -53.69
N LEU A 812 17.47 22.92 -52.53
CA LEU A 812 17.62 23.76 -51.33
C LEU A 812 18.99 23.65 -50.65
N TYR A 813 19.62 22.47 -50.73
CA TYR A 813 20.94 22.20 -50.14
C TYR A 813 22.06 22.23 -51.19
N ALA A 814 21.75 22.60 -52.44
CA ALA A 814 22.73 22.78 -53.51
C ALA A 814 23.81 23.80 -53.11
N GLY A 815 25.03 23.32 -52.85
CA GLY A 815 26.17 24.16 -52.47
C GLY A 815 26.38 24.36 -50.97
N ARG A 816 25.53 23.81 -50.09
CA ARG A 816 25.83 23.72 -48.64
C ARG A 816 26.79 22.56 -48.36
N VAL A 817 28.07 22.73 -48.73
CA VAL A 817 29.13 21.72 -48.50
C VAL A 817 30.37 22.38 -47.89
N GLU A 818 30.33 22.62 -46.57
CA GLU A 818 31.50 22.89 -45.75
C GLU A 818 31.42 22.09 -44.43
N THR A 819 32.48 21.31 -44.15
CA THR A 819 32.58 20.28 -43.10
C THR A 819 31.62 19.08 -43.27
N MET A 820 32.00 17.83 -42.97
CA MET A 820 33.23 17.32 -42.32
C MET A 820 34.17 16.56 -43.27
N ASP A 821 35.45 16.50 -42.93
CA ASP A 821 36.38 15.48 -43.43
C ASP A 821 36.02 14.11 -42.82
N LEU A 822 35.64 13.14 -43.67
CA LEU A 822 35.76 11.71 -43.37
C LEU A 822 36.73 11.06 -44.36
N CYS A 823 37.72 10.37 -43.81
CA CYS A 823 38.89 9.95 -44.57
C CYS A 823 38.60 8.85 -45.60
N LEU A 824 38.79 9.19 -46.88
CA LEU A 824 39.45 8.36 -47.89
C LEU A 824 39.18 6.84 -47.86
N CYS A 825 38.23 6.36 -48.67
CA CYS A 825 38.46 5.14 -49.45
C CYS A 825 37.73 5.07 -50.81
N VAL A 826 38.54 5.10 -51.88
CA VAL A 826 38.29 4.46 -53.20
C VAL A 826 37.07 4.92 -54.01
N ILE A 827 37.24 6.04 -54.74
CA ILE A 827 36.76 6.08 -56.14
C ILE A 827 37.68 5.19 -56.98
N LYS A 828 37.19 4.03 -57.47
CA LYS A 828 37.54 3.34 -58.75
C LYS A 828 37.15 1.85 -58.78
N LYS A 829 36.08 1.50 -59.52
CA LYS A 829 36.16 0.84 -60.86
C LYS A 829 34.80 0.30 -61.36
N GLN A 830 34.58 0.55 -62.66
CA GLN A 830 33.69 -0.17 -63.60
C GLN A 830 32.20 -0.19 -63.29
#